data_AF-A0A8T5S2A7-F1
#
_entry.id   AF-A0A8T5S2A7-F1
#
_cell.length_a   1.000
_cell.length_b   1.000
_cell.length_c   1.000
_cell.angle_alpha   90.00
_cell.angle_beta   90.00
_cell.angle_gamma   90.00
#
_symmetry.space_group_name_H-M   'P 1'
#
loop_
_entity.id
_entity.type
_entity.pdbx_description
1 polymer ?
#
loop_
_entity_poly.entity_id
_entity_poly.type
_entity_poly.pdbx_seq_one_letter_code
_entity_poly.pdbx_strand_id
1 'polypeptide(L)'
;MITTRESINYQFSLIFGYSSPNDIITGDVIGPGRLTRKKVNELSREIIQFLTMYNAILRDYTGSEVFSIEFNLHNLDEQSAKTNIYPKSMIFLPGRFKDCENLLLALKPETGYLDVHKTRNSVNDICKLFYEVEEFADRSELKIENKQLLYDKFASRFSKKLFGDLIENKWNKKLIGLSASLPTEKEMLNVYAKIISNVEILWNKTPIEINLLDSKFEKIKTPFEGQQALEHLKYSISEPSANFVIDKTLNLGTSLINLANLGTLDEFQDDIVNFLIFRIKEEIEDISEIHTGEWLVAKFNKILLSLEVYINKFLEYSNTFLTSGEIGELSELLERYKQFIVNKGRLENVDFAEICNYVIKFINRSIIQKETLRSIELSSVFNYFSEINRKSIALIRTSLPNYLSRRRLKTLTNELIENLKQKFNKEQKPAKILGINLLNKFQDYLINQIEIESITLTKNLLFDEKKLINNFIKLVSNNLETFFDKINLKIEDLVSFAETQMESNTNVINSHLEKFKRFSNELNYLLSYILRHSTINRYIKEEFSNETIDPVSFANKFHRFLEKRIGGINLAWSSYVLDWIIDYSKKFLKIENKKDWTLNEIYFDFLEYLENREQKEQKLENFLQFLDSYISKIANVEEKNNLFEFYKQYEFSIGINEEFPKYVKNKVMNELTLKILQQEELPPIEFFKIGGEEAFYKHIKNMDLKYFSKLIPQPLTLILKHNLTEQEKDLFKGELFHVINFKFWHNNVRFELSDNFKEVYREWMK
;
A
#
# COMPACT_ATOMS: atom_id res chain seq x y z
N MET A 1 7.07 7.96 29.83
CA MET A 1 7.17 6.49 30.01
C MET A 1 5.84 5.89 29.58
N ILE A 2 5.80 5.02 28.57
CA ILE A 2 4.55 4.30 28.20
C ILE A 2 4.30 3.29 29.31
N THR A 3 3.09 3.23 29.86
CA THR A 3 2.80 2.23 30.90
C THR A 3 2.85 0.84 30.26
N THR A 4 3.29 -0.20 31.00
CA THR A 4 3.37 -1.58 30.49
C THR A 4 2.04 -2.03 29.86
N ARG A 5 0.91 -1.52 30.36
CA ARG A 5 -0.44 -1.76 29.83
C ARG A 5 -0.69 -1.12 28.46
N GLU A 6 -0.31 0.14 28.26
CA GLU A 6 -0.40 0.80 26.96
C GLU A 6 0.47 0.07 25.92
N SER A 7 1.72 -0.27 26.28
CA SER A 7 2.61 -1.03 25.39
C SER A 7 2.03 -2.39 24.99
N ILE A 8 1.39 -3.10 25.92
CA ILE A 8 0.67 -4.35 25.61
C ILE A 8 -0.52 -4.07 24.68
N ASN A 9 -1.30 -3.01 24.92
CA ASN A 9 -2.44 -2.67 24.06
C ASN A 9 -1.99 -2.32 22.62
N TYR A 10 -0.84 -1.67 22.42
CA TYR A 10 -0.27 -1.44 21.08
C TYR A 10 0.05 -2.75 20.33
N GLN A 11 0.37 -3.83 21.05
CA GLN A 11 0.66 -5.13 20.43
C GLN A 11 -0.59 -5.91 20.03
N PHE A 12 -1.76 -5.56 20.57
CA PHE A 12 -3.01 -6.26 20.34
C PHE A 12 -4.09 -5.32 19.80
N SER A 13 -3.76 -4.44 18.85
CA SER A 13 -4.80 -3.62 18.22
C SER A 13 -5.70 -4.48 17.33
N LEU A 14 -7.00 -4.20 17.35
CA LEU A 14 -8.02 -4.87 16.56
C LEU A 14 -8.91 -3.83 15.91
N ILE A 15 -9.13 -3.95 14.61
CA ILE A 15 -10.15 -3.20 13.87
C ILE A 15 -11.18 -4.18 13.36
N PHE A 16 -12.43 -3.94 13.73
CA PHE A 16 -13.59 -4.70 13.28
C PHE A 16 -14.49 -3.79 12.45
N GLY A 17 -14.94 -4.29 11.30
CA GLY A 17 -15.94 -3.63 10.46
C GLY A 17 -17.03 -4.61 10.03
N TYR A 18 -18.25 -4.12 9.90
CA TYR A 18 -19.42 -4.84 9.38
C TYR A 18 -20.11 -3.99 8.31
N SER A 19 -20.55 -4.63 7.23
CA SER A 19 -21.40 -4.04 6.21
C SER A 19 -22.50 -5.01 5.79
N SER A 20 -23.69 -4.44 5.58
CA SER A 20 -24.87 -5.12 5.06
C SER A 20 -25.29 -4.53 3.71
N PRO A 21 -26.10 -5.24 2.90
CA PRO A 21 -26.75 -4.69 1.70
C PRO A 21 -27.68 -3.49 1.96
N ASN A 22 -28.14 -3.28 3.19
CA ASN A 22 -28.97 -2.15 3.60
C ASN A 22 -28.17 -0.86 3.88
N ASP A 23 -26.96 -0.74 3.33
CA ASP A 23 -26.01 0.37 3.51
C ASP A 23 -25.57 0.65 4.97
N ILE A 24 -25.83 -0.28 5.89
CA ILE A 24 -25.35 -0.18 7.27
C ILE A 24 -23.85 -0.48 7.28
N ILE A 25 -23.07 0.45 7.82
CA ILE A 25 -21.62 0.27 8.07
C ILE A 25 -21.33 0.69 9.50
N THR A 26 -20.78 -0.24 10.28
CA THR A 26 -20.43 -0.03 11.68
C THR A 26 -19.18 -0.82 12.03
N GLY A 27 -18.46 -0.38 13.06
CA GLY A 27 -17.27 -1.06 13.52
C GLY A 27 -16.80 -0.62 14.89
N ASP A 28 -15.71 -1.23 15.35
CA ASP A 28 -15.01 -0.83 16.57
C ASP A 28 -13.51 -0.98 16.39
N VAL A 29 -12.76 -0.16 17.12
CA VAL A 29 -11.31 -0.27 17.21
C VAL A 29 -10.97 -0.53 18.67
N ILE A 30 -10.32 -1.66 18.93
CA ILE A 30 -9.69 -1.94 20.22
C ILE A 30 -8.22 -1.61 20.05
N GLY A 31 -7.76 -0.58 20.72
CA GLY A 31 -6.37 -0.15 20.67
C GLY A 31 -6.13 0.97 21.68
N PRO A 32 -4.89 1.45 21.77
CA PRO A 32 -4.54 2.57 22.64
C PRO A 32 -5.04 3.92 22.10
N GLY A 33 -5.32 4.02 20.79
CA GLY A 33 -5.89 5.21 20.17
C GLY A 33 -7.31 5.49 20.67
N ARG A 34 -7.66 6.78 20.76
CA ARG A 34 -8.97 7.26 21.20
C ARG A 34 -9.70 7.92 20.03
N LEU A 35 -10.21 7.11 19.12
CA LEU A 35 -10.95 7.61 17.96
C LEU A 35 -12.43 7.91 18.26
N THR A 36 -12.98 8.90 17.56
CA THR A 36 -14.42 9.13 17.49
C THR A 36 -15.13 8.00 16.78
N ARG A 37 -16.40 7.74 17.17
CA ARG A 37 -17.28 6.79 16.47
C ARG A 37 -17.42 7.10 14.97
N LYS A 38 -17.47 8.38 14.61
CA LYS A 38 -17.49 8.81 13.21
C LYS A 38 -16.26 8.30 12.44
N LYS A 39 -15.05 8.54 12.96
CA LYS A 39 -13.81 8.07 12.32
C LYS A 39 -13.68 6.55 12.33
N VAL A 40 -14.15 5.88 13.38
CA VAL A 40 -14.20 4.40 13.42
C VAL A 40 -15.08 3.84 12.30
N ASN A 41 -16.24 4.45 12.05
CA ASN A 41 -17.13 4.04 10.96
C ASN A 41 -16.56 4.37 9.57
N GLU A 42 -15.88 5.52 9.42
CA GLU A 42 -15.13 5.88 8.19
C GLU A 42 -14.01 4.85 7.90
N LEU A 43 -13.21 4.52 8.91
CA LEU A 43 -12.19 3.46 8.83
C LEU A 43 -12.78 2.11 8.44
N SER A 44 -13.89 1.73 9.06
CA SER A 44 -14.57 0.47 8.77
C SER A 44 -15.06 0.41 7.33
N ARG A 45 -15.61 1.52 6.82
CA ARG A 45 -16.03 1.66 5.42
C ARG A 45 -14.86 1.49 4.46
N GLU A 46 -13.75 2.15 4.71
CA GLU A 46 -12.55 2.06 3.85
C GLU A 46 -12.03 0.62 3.77
N ILE A 47 -11.93 -0.08 4.91
CA ILE A 47 -11.43 -1.47 4.90
C ILE A 47 -12.40 -2.42 4.17
N ILE A 48 -13.71 -2.24 4.32
CA ILE A 48 -14.72 -3.04 3.59
C ILE A 48 -14.59 -2.80 2.08
N GLN A 49 -14.47 -1.54 1.65
CA GLN A 49 -14.28 -1.21 0.24
C GLN A 49 -13.02 -1.88 -0.34
N PHE A 50 -11.90 -1.85 0.39
CA PHE A 50 -10.68 -2.56 -0.01
C PHE A 50 -10.91 -4.06 -0.17
N LEU A 51 -11.61 -4.70 0.79
CA LEU A 51 -11.93 -6.13 0.71
C LEU A 51 -12.78 -6.45 -0.52
N THR A 52 -13.86 -5.70 -0.75
CA THR A 52 -14.78 -5.94 -1.86
C THR A 52 -14.06 -5.78 -3.20
N MET A 53 -13.27 -4.71 -3.36
CA MET A 53 -12.46 -4.48 -4.56
C MET A 53 -11.43 -5.58 -4.79
N TYR A 54 -10.74 -6.00 -3.72
CA TYR A 54 -9.71 -7.03 -3.81
C TYR A 54 -10.31 -8.42 -4.09
N ASN A 55 -11.45 -8.77 -3.48
CA ASN A 55 -12.18 -10.00 -3.81
C ASN A 55 -12.72 -10.00 -5.25
N ALA A 56 -13.18 -8.86 -5.77
CA ALA A 56 -13.60 -8.75 -7.17
C ALA A 56 -12.42 -9.04 -8.13
N ILE A 57 -11.23 -8.49 -7.81
CA ILE A 57 -9.99 -8.80 -8.52
C ILE A 57 -9.67 -10.31 -8.43
N LEU A 58 -9.70 -10.89 -7.24
CA LEU A 58 -9.34 -12.31 -7.06
C LEU A 58 -10.30 -13.26 -7.78
N ARG A 59 -11.60 -12.95 -7.84
CA ARG A 59 -12.58 -13.74 -8.58
C ARG A 59 -12.27 -13.77 -10.08
N ASP A 60 -11.86 -12.64 -10.66
CA ASP A 60 -11.51 -12.54 -12.08
C ASP A 60 -10.19 -13.26 -12.41
N TYR A 61 -9.15 -13.01 -11.61
CA TYR A 61 -7.79 -13.51 -11.89
C TYR A 61 -7.54 -14.94 -11.41
N THR A 62 -8.15 -15.37 -10.29
CA THR A 62 -7.87 -16.66 -9.64
C THR A 62 -9.10 -17.52 -9.36
N GLY A 63 -10.31 -17.03 -9.68
CA GLY A 63 -11.55 -17.75 -9.34
C GLY A 63 -11.78 -17.93 -7.84
N SER A 64 -11.14 -17.10 -7.01
CA SER A 64 -11.09 -17.29 -5.56
C SER A 64 -11.42 -16.03 -4.79
N GLU A 65 -11.64 -16.16 -3.48
CA GLU A 65 -11.80 -15.06 -2.52
C GLU A 65 -10.77 -15.15 -1.40
N VAL A 66 -10.49 -14.04 -0.73
CA VAL A 66 -9.59 -14.04 0.43
C VAL A 66 -10.16 -14.91 1.54
N PHE A 67 -9.37 -15.91 1.95
CA PHE A 67 -9.60 -16.66 3.18
C PHE A 67 -8.89 -15.99 4.37
N SER A 68 -7.63 -15.63 4.20
CA SER A 68 -6.86 -14.89 5.21
C SER A 68 -5.57 -14.36 4.62
N ILE A 69 -5.05 -13.28 5.21
CA ILE A 69 -3.71 -12.78 4.92
C ILE A 69 -2.98 -12.56 6.24
N GLU A 70 -1.75 -13.09 6.36
CA GLU A 70 -0.84 -12.75 7.44
C GLU A 70 0.34 -11.96 6.87
N PHE A 71 0.69 -10.87 7.52
CA PHE A 71 1.84 -10.03 7.22
C PHE A 71 2.81 -10.05 8.41
N ASN A 72 4.10 -10.20 8.13
CA ASN A 72 5.17 -9.82 9.04
C ASN A 72 5.33 -8.30 9.05
N LEU A 73 5.53 -7.73 10.23
CA LEU A 73 5.76 -6.30 10.37
C LEU A 73 7.24 -6.06 10.64
N HIS A 74 7.95 -5.60 9.61
CA HIS A 74 9.36 -5.26 9.70
C HIS A 74 9.53 -3.81 10.17
N ASN A 75 10.31 -3.60 11.24
CA ASN A 75 10.67 -2.25 11.69
C ASN A 75 12.02 -1.85 11.10
N LEU A 76 12.06 -0.66 10.51
CA LEU A 76 13.25 -0.10 9.87
C LEU A 76 14.24 0.54 10.81
N ASP A 77 13.73 1.09 11.91
CA ASP A 77 14.54 1.69 12.95
C ASP A 77 14.88 0.58 13.94
N GLU A 78 15.89 -0.22 13.61
CA GLU A 78 16.36 -1.35 14.42
C GLU A 78 16.70 -0.92 15.87
N GLN A 79 17.13 0.32 16.05
CA GLN A 79 17.41 0.86 17.38
C GLN A 79 16.12 1.14 18.16
N SER A 80 15.07 1.68 17.52
CA SER A 80 13.75 1.79 18.15
C SER A 80 13.14 0.42 18.40
N ALA A 81 13.35 -0.56 17.52
CA ALA A 81 12.83 -1.92 17.67
C ALA A 81 13.40 -2.63 18.91
N LYS A 82 14.60 -2.24 19.35
CA LYS A 82 15.22 -2.71 20.60
C LYS A 82 14.62 -2.09 21.86
N THR A 83 14.12 -0.85 21.77
CA THR A 83 13.64 -0.09 22.94
C THR A 83 12.12 -0.06 23.07
N ASN A 84 11.39 -0.14 21.95
CA ASN A 84 9.95 -0.05 21.88
C ASN A 84 9.33 -1.41 21.56
N ILE A 85 8.09 -1.58 22.01
CA ILE A 85 7.35 -2.82 21.87
C ILE A 85 6.39 -2.66 20.67
N TYR A 86 6.76 -3.26 19.52
CA TYR A 86 5.94 -3.25 18.30
C TYR A 86 5.25 -4.61 18.07
N PRO A 87 4.10 -4.64 17.38
CA PRO A 87 3.57 -5.87 16.83
C PRO A 87 4.52 -6.42 15.75
N LYS A 88 4.65 -7.74 15.71
CA LYS A 88 5.45 -8.46 14.70
C LYS A 88 4.58 -9.03 13.57
N SER A 89 3.27 -9.14 13.78
CA SER A 89 2.35 -9.69 12.78
C SER A 89 1.09 -8.84 12.67
N MET A 90 0.54 -8.77 11.47
CA MET A 90 -0.78 -8.23 11.16
C MET A 90 -1.57 -9.31 10.42
N ILE A 91 -2.76 -9.62 10.89
CA ILE A 91 -3.63 -10.64 10.30
C ILE A 91 -4.91 -10.00 9.84
N PHE A 92 -5.27 -10.27 8.59
CA PHE A 92 -6.49 -9.83 7.95
C PHE A 92 -7.40 -11.04 7.70
N LEU A 93 -8.58 -11.04 8.33
CA LEU A 93 -9.56 -12.12 8.27
C LEU A 93 -10.93 -11.55 7.87
N PRO A 94 -11.38 -11.80 6.64
CA PRO A 94 -12.75 -11.49 6.27
C PRO A 94 -13.70 -12.61 6.74
N GLY A 95 -14.93 -12.23 7.03
CA GLY A 95 -16.03 -13.16 7.26
C GLY A 95 -17.27 -12.75 6.49
N ARG A 96 -18.15 -13.71 6.30
CA ARG A 96 -19.33 -13.53 5.46
C ARG A 96 -20.48 -14.38 5.97
N PHE A 97 -21.67 -13.80 5.96
CA PHE A 97 -22.91 -14.52 6.17
C PHE A 97 -23.99 -13.93 5.25
N LYS A 98 -24.56 -14.75 4.37
CA LYS A 98 -25.42 -14.28 3.25
C LYS A 98 -24.70 -13.17 2.45
N ASP A 99 -25.34 -12.02 2.30
CA ASP A 99 -24.81 -10.84 1.62
C ASP A 99 -24.15 -9.83 2.58
N CYS A 100 -24.02 -10.18 3.87
CA CYS A 100 -23.32 -9.37 4.86
C CYS A 100 -21.85 -9.75 4.94
N GLU A 101 -21.00 -8.74 5.02
CA GLU A 101 -19.55 -8.88 5.11
C GLU A 101 -19.08 -8.29 6.43
N ASN A 102 -18.17 -8.99 7.10
CA ASN A 102 -17.43 -8.42 8.21
C ASN A 102 -15.94 -8.67 8.03
N LEU A 103 -15.16 -7.92 8.78
CA LEU A 103 -13.71 -8.02 8.71
C LEU A 103 -13.09 -7.82 10.07
N LEU A 104 -11.96 -8.47 10.22
CA LEU A 104 -11.09 -8.41 11.37
C LEU A 104 -9.67 -8.15 10.89
N LEU A 105 -9.12 -6.99 11.27
CA LEU A 105 -7.70 -6.69 11.16
C LEU A 105 -7.11 -6.70 12.56
N ALA A 106 -6.19 -7.63 12.84
CA ALA A 106 -5.61 -7.81 14.17
C ALA A 106 -4.08 -7.72 14.12
N LEU A 107 -3.51 -6.87 14.98
CA LEU A 107 -2.08 -6.78 15.24
C LEU A 107 -1.68 -7.71 16.38
N LYS A 108 -0.48 -8.28 16.28
CA LYS A 108 0.00 -9.31 17.21
C LYS A 108 1.50 -9.18 17.49
N PRO A 109 1.96 -9.60 18.68
CA PRO A 109 3.38 -9.58 19.04
C PRO A 109 4.24 -10.68 18.39
N GLU A 110 3.64 -11.68 17.72
CA GLU A 110 4.31 -12.86 17.17
C GLU A 110 3.64 -13.30 15.85
N THR A 111 4.38 -14.00 14.98
CA THR A 111 3.91 -14.56 13.70
C THR A 111 3.55 -16.06 13.82
N GLY A 112 2.58 -16.56 13.04
CA GLY A 112 2.35 -18.01 12.80
C GLY A 112 1.60 -18.82 13.88
N TYR A 113 1.21 -18.22 15.01
CA TYR A 113 0.60 -18.93 16.15
C TYR A 113 -0.94 -18.92 16.20
N LEU A 114 -1.63 -18.53 15.11
CA LEU A 114 -3.10 -18.53 15.08
C LEU A 114 -3.65 -19.77 14.37
N ASP A 115 -4.75 -20.33 14.87
CA ASP A 115 -5.66 -21.16 14.09
C ASP A 115 -6.61 -20.25 13.30
N VAL A 116 -6.29 -20.07 12.02
CA VAL A 116 -7.01 -19.18 11.11
C VAL A 116 -8.42 -19.68 10.84
N HIS A 117 -8.62 -21.00 10.75
CA HIS A 117 -9.92 -21.62 10.46
C HIS A 117 -10.88 -21.42 11.62
N LYS A 118 -10.45 -21.72 12.85
CA LYS A 118 -11.25 -21.49 14.05
C LYS A 118 -11.59 -20.01 14.22
N THR A 119 -10.62 -19.12 14.00
CA THR A 119 -10.84 -17.68 14.13
C THR A 119 -11.83 -17.16 13.07
N ARG A 120 -11.73 -17.63 11.83
CA ARG A 120 -12.66 -17.26 10.77
C ARG A 120 -14.08 -17.76 11.05
N ASN A 121 -14.24 -18.94 11.65
CA ASN A 121 -15.54 -19.41 12.10
C ASN A 121 -16.15 -18.48 13.17
N SER A 122 -15.37 -18.06 14.18
CA SER A 122 -15.82 -17.05 15.14
C SER A 122 -16.25 -15.75 14.48
N VAL A 123 -15.52 -15.29 13.45
CA VAL A 123 -15.86 -14.08 12.70
C VAL A 123 -17.16 -14.26 11.90
N ASN A 124 -17.35 -15.41 11.23
CA ASN A 124 -18.60 -15.73 10.52
C ASN A 124 -19.81 -15.82 11.47
N ASP A 125 -19.64 -16.44 12.64
CA ASP A 125 -20.68 -16.53 13.66
C ASP A 125 -21.10 -15.14 14.16
N ILE A 126 -20.13 -14.25 14.33
CA ILE A 126 -20.41 -12.85 14.67
C ILE A 126 -21.12 -12.12 13.52
N CYS A 127 -20.76 -12.39 12.26
CA CYS A 127 -21.47 -11.84 11.10
C CYS A 127 -22.95 -12.23 11.12
N LYS A 128 -23.22 -13.53 11.38
CA LYS A 128 -24.57 -14.06 11.54
C LYS A 128 -25.33 -13.38 12.68
N LEU A 129 -24.72 -13.26 13.86
CA LEU A 129 -25.36 -12.58 14.99
C LEU A 129 -25.64 -11.10 14.71
N PHE A 130 -24.77 -10.42 13.96
CA PHE A 130 -25.00 -9.03 13.56
C PHE A 130 -26.18 -8.89 12.61
N TYR A 131 -26.30 -9.81 11.65
CA TYR A 131 -27.45 -9.88 10.75
C TYR A 131 -28.77 -10.10 11.51
N GLU A 132 -28.77 -10.95 12.54
CA GLU A 132 -29.95 -11.15 13.40
C GLU A 132 -30.30 -9.87 14.20
N VAL A 133 -29.30 -9.10 14.63
CA VAL A 133 -29.50 -7.79 15.27
C VAL A 133 -30.10 -6.78 14.29
N GLU A 134 -29.64 -6.79 13.04
CA GLU A 134 -30.16 -5.95 11.96
C GLU A 134 -31.64 -6.24 11.67
N GLU A 135 -31.99 -7.52 11.48
CA GLU A 135 -33.39 -7.94 11.29
C GLU A 135 -34.28 -7.49 12.46
N PHE A 136 -33.76 -7.57 13.69
CA PHE A 136 -34.50 -7.12 14.88
C PHE A 136 -34.66 -5.59 14.93
N ALA A 137 -33.61 -4.86 14.53
CA ALA A 137 -33.56 -3.40 14.57
C ALA A 137 -34.37 -2.73 13.46
N ASP A 138 -34.77 -3.46 12.41
CA ASP A 138 -35.50 -2.92 11.27
C ASP A 138 -36.99 -2.61 11.52
N ARG A 139 -37.39 -2.54 12.80
CA ARG A 139 -38.75 -2.12 13.19
C ARG A 139 -38.95 -0.63 12.94
N SER A 140 -40.12 -0.26 12.42
CA SER A 140 -40.51 1.13 12.10
C SER A 140 -40.56 2.06 13.33
N GLU A 141 -40.69 1.49 14.53
CA GLU A 141 -40.79 2.20 15.80
C GLU A 141 -39.44 2.78 16.29
N LEU A 142 -38.32 2.27 15.79
CA LEU A 142 -36.98 2.70 16.17
C LEU A 142 -36.52 3.89 15.31
N LYS A 143 -36.33 5.05 15.95
CA LYS A 143 -35.66 6.20 15.32
C LYS A 143 -34.26 5.81 14.83
N ILE A 144 -33.82 6.39 13.71
CA ILE A 144 -32.51 6.13 13.07
C ILE A 144 -31.35 6.28 14.08
N GLU A 145 -31.37 7.32 14.91
CA GLU A 145 -30.35 7.57 15.94
C GLU A 145 -30.26 6.41 16.95
N ASN A 146 -31.39 5.83 17.34
CA ASN A 146 -31.45 4.69 18.25
C ASN A 146 -30.95 3.41 17.58
N LYS A 147 -31.25 3.21 16.28
CA LYS A 147 -30.73 2.09 15.50
C LYS A 147 -29.19 2.15 15.43
N GLN A 148 -28.62 3.31 15.11
CA GLN A 148 -27.16 3.49 15.06
C GLN A 148 -26.50 3.21 16.43
N LEU A 149 -27.09 3.72 17.51
CA LEU A 149 -26.58 3.50 18.87
C LEU A 149 -26.63 2.02 19.29
N LEU A 150 -27.65 1.28 18.81
CA LEU A 150 -27.74 -0.17 18.99
C LEU A 150 -26.60 -0.89 18.26
N TYR A 151 -26.40 -0.58 16.97
CA TYR A 151 -25.34 -1.17 16.15
C TYR A 151 -23.95 -0.91 16.75
N ASP A 152 -23.65 0.32 17.15
CA ASP A 152 -22.37 0.68 17.75
C ASP A 152 -22.11 -0.09 19.07
N LYS A 153 -23.17 -0.32 19.87
CA LYS A 153 -23.06 -1.13 21.10
C LYS A 153 -22.76 -2.60 20.79
N PHE A 154 -23.41 -3.18 19.79
CA PHE A 154 -23.15 -4.56 19.38
C PHE A 154 -21.78 -4.72 18.74
N ALA A 155 -21.38 -3.80 17.86
CA ALA A 155 -20.02 -3.75 17.30
C ALA A 155 -18.97 -3.77 18.42
N SER A 156 -19.13 -2.93 19.45
CA SER A 156 -18.18 -2.93 20.56
C SER A 156 -18.17 -4.21 21.40
N ARG A 157 -19.34 -4.83 21.62
CA ARG A 157 -19.41 -6.12 22.32
C ARG A 157 -18.75 -7.24 21.52
N PHE A 158 -19.00 -7.31 20.21
CA PHE A 158 -18.42 -8.33 19.35
C PHE A 158 -16.92 -8.17 19.17
N SER A 159 -16.42 -6.93 19.03
CA SER A 159 -14.99 -6.66 19.00
C SER A 159 -14.30 -7.14 20.27
N LYS A 160 -14.90 -6.92 21.45
CA LYS A 160 -14.35 -7.42 22.73
C LYS A 160 -14.34 -8.94 22.80
N LYS A 161 -15.38 -9.60 22.28
CA LYS A 161 -15.43 -11.06 22.18
C LYS A 161 -14.30 -11.58 21.27
N LEU A 162 -14.17 -11.05 20.05
CA LEU A 162 -13.10 -11.41 19.12
C LEU A 162 -11.71 -11.19 19.71
N PHE A 163 -11.54 -10.08 20.43
CA PHE A 163 -10.30 -9.79 21.13
C PHE A 163 -9.97 -10.86 22.19
N GLY A 164 -10.95 -11.28 22.99
CA GLY A 164 -10.82 -12.40 23.92
C GLY A 164 -10.44 -13.70 23.21
N ASP A 165 -11.18 -14.08 22.17
CA ASP A 165 -10.95 -15.30 21.38
C ASP A 165 -9.53 -15.33 20.76
N LEU A 166 -9.05 -14.20 20.24
CA LEU A 166 -7.71 -14.07 19.67
C LEU A 166 -6.60 -14.27 20.72
N ILE A 167 -6.81 -13.74 21.93
CA ILE A 167 -5.88 -13.95 23.05
C ILE A 167 -5.91 -15.40 23.50
N GLU A 168 -7.08 -16.02 23.63
CA GLU A 168 -7.20 -17.43 24.03
C GLU A 168 -6.61 -18.39 22.99
N ASN A 169 -6.89 -18.17 21.70
CA ASN A 169 -6.37 -19.01 20.62
C ASN A 169 -4.84 -18.97 20.54
N LYS A 170 -4.20 -17.85 20.92
CA LYS A 170 -2.72 -17.76 21.06
C LYS A 170 -2.19 -18.83 22.02
N TRP A 171 -2.87 -19.06 23.13
CA TRP A 171 -2.44 -20.03 24.14
C TRP A 171 -2.78 -21.45 23.72
N ASN A 172 -3.94 -21.66 23.09
CA ASN A 172 -4.39 -22.98 22.66
C ASN A 172 -3.45 -23.64 21.63
N LYS A 173 -2.92 -22.92 20.64
CA LYS A 173 -1.99 -23.50 19.66
C LYS A 173 -0.62 -23.85 20.28
N LYS A 174 -0.14 -23.04 21.25
CA LYS A 174 1.12 -23.30 21.99
C LYS A 174 1.02 -24.46 22.98
N LEU A 175 -0.15 -24.67 23.59
CA LEU A 175 -0.33 -25.59 24.72
C LEU A 175 -0.91 -26.96 24.34
N ILE A 176 -1.76 -27.02 23.31
CA ILE A 176 -2.58 -28.22 23.10
C ILE A 176 -1.99 -29.14 22.02
N GLY A 177 -1.17 -28.62 21.09
CA GLY A 177 -0.74 -29.40 19.93
C GLY A 177 -1.96 -29.81 19.12
N LEU A 178 -2.31 -29.04 18.09
CA LEU A 178 -3.46 -29.37 17.25
C LEU A 178 -3.37 -30.83 16.79
N SER A 179 -4.35 -31.64 17.18
CA SER A 179 -4.37 -33.09 16.92
C SER A 179 -4.85 -33.44 15.52
N ALA A 180 -5.27 -32.46 14.73
CA ALA A 180 -5.75 -32.61 13.36
C ALA A 180 -5.03 -31.62 12.44
N SER A 181 -4.51 -32.11 11.31
CA SER A 181 -3.89 -31.28 10.28
C SER A 181 -4.95 -30.42 9.58
N LEU A 182 -4.68 -29.12 9.45
CA LEU A 182 -5.57 -28.17 8.78
C LEU A 182 -5.36 -28.23 7.26
N PRO A 183 -6.39 -27.98 6.43
CA PRO A 183 -6.29 -28.11 4.96
C PRO A 183 -5.33 -27.11 4.30
N THR A 184 -4.84 -26.13 5.07
CA THR A 184 -3.90 -25.09 4.64
C THR A 184 -2.52 -25.25 5.28
N GLU A 185 -2.28 -26.36 5.99
CA GLU A 185 -0.97 -26.69 6.55
C GLU A 185 -0.08 -27.37 5.51
N LYS A 186 1.24 -27.25 5.70
CA LYS A 186 2.24 -27.66 4.71
C LYS A 186 2.13 -29.14 4.35
N GLU A 187 1.72 -30.00 5.28
CA GLU A 187 1.51 -31.44 5.04
C GLU A 187 0.36 -31.73 4.06
N MET A 188 -0.64 -30.84 3.98
CA MET A 188 -1.82 -30.99 3.12
C MET A 188 -1.69 -30.27 1.78
N LEU A 189 -0.56 -29.59 1.55
CA LEU A 189 -0.35 -28.69 0.42
C LEU A 189 0.73 -29.20 -0.53
N ASN A 190 0.42 -29.17 -1.82
CA ASN A 190 1.39 -29.47 -2.89
C ASN A 190 1.85 -28.18 -3.56
N VAL A 191 3.15 -27.91 -3.55
CA VAL A 191 3.73 -26.76 -4.26
C VAL A 191 3.84 -27.07 -5.75
N TYR A 192 3.22 -26.26 -6.60
CA TYR A 192 3.21 -26.45 -8.05
C TYR A 192 3.92 -25.33 -8.82
N ALA A 193 4.20 -24.19 -8.19
CA ALA A 193 4.94 -23.10 -8.83
C ALA A 193 5.74 -22.26 -7.82
N LYS A 194 6.80 -21.62 -8.32
CA LYS A 194 7.62 -20.66 -7.59
C LYS A 194 7.78 -19.38 -8.41
N ILE A 195 7.88 -18.25 -7.73
CA ILE A 195 8.28 -16.98 -8.35
C ILE A 195 9.42 -16.41 -7.53
N ILE A 196 10.45 -15.90 -8.19
CA ILE A 196 11.57 -15.19 -7.58
C ILE A 196 11.62 -13.79 -8.18
N SER A 197 11.61 -12.76 -7.33
CA SER A 197 11.63 -11.36 -7.76
C SER A 197 12.57 -10.53 -6.90
N ASN A 198 13.06 -9.44 -7.48
CA ASN A 198 13.72 -8.36 -6.74
C ASN A 198 12.64 -7.45 -6.13
N VAL A 199 12.95 -6.82 -5.01
CA VAL A 199 12.03 -5.92 -4.27
C VAL A 199 12.63 -4.52 -4.20
N GLU A 200 11.84 -3.54 -4.59
CA GLU A 200 12.12 -2.12 -4.38
C GLU A 200 11.04 -1.50 -3.48
N ILE A 201 11.45 -0.67 -2.52
CA ILE A 201 10.53 0.02 -1.60
C ILE A 201 10.56 1.52 -1.90
N LEU A 202 9.39 2.10 -2.13
CA LEU A 202 9.19 3.53 -2.38
C LEU A 202 8.73 4.24 -1.10
N TRP A 203 9.71 4.72 -0.35
CA TRP A 203 9.61 5.49 0.90
C TRP A 203 9.02 6.88 0.74
N ASN A 204 9.17 7.47 -0.44
CA ASN A 204 8.63 8.78 -0.77
C ASN A 204 7.11 8.76 -1.01
N LYS A 205 6.49 7.58 -1.08
CA LYS A 205 5.05 7.40 -1.23
C LYS A 205 4.37 7.29 0.13
N THR A 206 3.16 7.85 0.22
CA THR A 206 2.28 7.72 1.38
C THR A 206 0.92 7.23 0.92
N PRO A 207 0.56 5.96 1.14
CA PRO A 207 1.28 4.95 1.93
C PRO A 207 2.52 4.37 1.16
N ILE A 208 3.49 3.77 1.87
CA ILE A 208 4.74 3.24 1.29
C ILE A 208 4.48 2.10 0.29
N GLU A 209 5.00 2.20 -0.93
CA GLU A 209 4.76 1.17 -1.95
C GLU A 209 5.91 0.15 -2.01
N ILE A 210 5.59 -1.11 -2.30
CA ILE A 210 6.57 -2.18 -2.52
C ILE A 210 6.39 -2.68 -3.95
N ASN A 211 7.41 -2.47 -4.77
CA ASN A 211 7.42 -2.88 -6.17
C ASN A 211 8.25 -4.14 -6.36
N LEU A 212 7.79 -4.98 -7.29
CA LEU A 212 8.53 -6.16 -7.75
C LEU A 212 9.22 -5.86 -9.07
N LEU A 213 10.49 -6.24 -9.16
CA LEU A 213 11.32 -6.10 -10.35
C LEU A 213 11.82 -7.49 -10.79
N ASP A 214 11.99 -7.67 -12.10
CA ASP A 214 12.60 -8.87 -12.72
C ASP A 214 12.03 -10.21 -12.23
N SER A 215 10.70 -10.31 -12.11
CA SER A 215 10.03 -11.53 -11.68
C SER A 215 10.33 -12.71 -12.62
N LYS A 216 10.81 -13.82 -12.06
CA LYS A 216 11.05 -15.08 -12.74
C LYS A 216 10.15 -16.16 -12.18
N PHE A 217 9.30 -16.73 -13.02
CA PHE A 217 8.45 -17.86 -12.65
C PHE A 217 9.13 -19.18 -12.97
N GLU A 218 9.13 -20.07 -11.99
CA GLU A 218 9.67 -21.41 -12.07
C GLU A 218 8.55 -22.43 -11.92
N LYS A 219 8.23 -23.04 -13.07
CA LYS A 219 7.40 -24.24 -13.22
C LYS A 219 7.88 -25.40 -12.35
N ILE A 220 7.20 -25.80 -11.28
CA ILE A 220 7.54 -27.07 -10.61
C ILE A 220 6.76 -28.19 -11.30
N LYS A 221 7.39 -29.35 -11.50
CA LYS A 221 6.68 -30.55 -11.97
C LYS A 221 5.48 -30.82 -11.07
N THR A 222 4.29 -30.86 -11.65
CA THR A 222 3.06 -31.22 -10.94
C THR A 222 3.21 -32.63 -10.38
N PRO A 223 2.75 -32.91 -9.14
CA PRO A 223 2.73 -34.27 -8.62
C PRO A 223 1.63 -35.14 -9.27
N PHE A 224 0.84 -34.56 -10.17
CA PHE A 224 -0.30 -35.18 -10.84
C PHE A 224 0.08 -35.70 -12.22
N GLU A 225 -0.50 -36.83 -12.63
CA GLU A 225 -0.32 -37.45 -13.95
C GLU A 225 -1.68 -37.68 -14.63
N GLY A 226 -1.69 -37.79 -15.96
CA GLY A 226 -2.88 -38.12 -16.74
C GLY A 226 -4.06 -37.14 -16.55
N GLN A 227 -5.26 -37.68 -16.31
CA GLN A 227 -6.50 -36.90 -16.16
C GLN A 227 -6.48 -35.99 -14.92
N GLN A 228 -5.83 -36.39 -13.84
CA GLN A 228 -5.73 -35.59 -12.61
C GLN A 228 -4.98 -34.28 -12.85
N ALA A 229 -3.94 -34.32 -13.68
CA ALA A 229 -3.20 -33.12 -14.05
C ALA A 229 -4.07 -32.16 -14.90
N LEU A 230 -4.94 -32.68 -15.77
CA LEU A 230 -5.88 -31.88 -16.55
C LEU A 230 -6.94 -31.22 -15.67
N GLU A 231 -7.47 -31.96 -14.70
CA GLU A 231 -8.42 -31.42 -13.74
C GLU A 231 -7.76 -30.37 -12.84
N HIS A 232 -6.53 -30.61 -12.38
CA HIS A 232 -5.76 -29.63 -11.61
C HIS A 232 -5.55 -28.32 -12.39
N LEU A 233 -5.24 -28.39 -13.69
CA LEU A 233 -5.06 -27.21 -14.53
C LEU A 233 -6.28 -26.28 -14.53
N LYS A 234 -7.50 -26.83 -14.54
CA LYS A 234 -8.75 -26.04 -14.53
C LYS A 234 -8.84 -25.12 -13.31
N TYR A 235 -8.22 -25.50 -12.19
CA TYR A 235 -8.28 -24.75 -10.93
C TYR A 235 -6.95 -24.08 -10.55
N SER A 236 -5.85 -24.39 -11.24
CA SER A 236 -4.53 -23.82 -10.95
C SER A 236 -4.44 -22.32 -11.28
N ILE A 237 -3.60 -21.60 -10.52
CA ILE A 237 -3.31 -20.17 -10.77
C ILE A 237 -2.11 -20.05 -11.72
N SER A 238 -2.29 -19.33 -12.83
CA SER A 238 -1.25 -19.04 -13.83
C SER A 238 -0.21 -18.02 -13.33
N GLU A 239 0.95 -17.94 -13.99
CA GLU A 239 2.02 -17.00 -13.64
C GLU A 239 1.54 -15.54 -13.57
N PRO A 240 0.94 -14.94 -14.62
CA PRO A 240 0.62 -13.51 -14.58
C PRO A 240 -0.45 -13.20 -13.55
N SER A 241 -1.39 -14.13 -13.35
CA SER A 241 -2.40 -14.00 -12.30
C SER A 241 -1.77 -14.03 -10.91
N ALA A 242 -0.81 -14.92 -10.68
CA ALA A 242 -0.05 -14.97 -9.44
C ALA A 242 0.74 -13.67 -9.20
N ASN A 243 1.51 -13.21 -10.18
CA ASN A 243 2.27 -11.95 -10.11
C ASN A 243 1.36 -10.76 -9.81
N PHE A 244 0.22 -10.65 -10.49
CA PHE A 244 -0.76 -9.59 -10.28
C PHE A 244 -1.37 -9.63 -8.87
N VAL A 245 -1.77 -10.82 -8.40
CA VAL A 245 -2.33 -10.98 -7.05
C VAL A 245 -1.29 -10.64 -5.99
N ILE A 246 -0.04 -11.06 -6.16
CA ILE A 246 1.07 -10.74 -5.26
C ILE A 246 1.27 -9.22 -5.18
N ASP A 247 1.36 -8.51 -6.32
CA ASP A 247 1.47 -7.06 -6.38
C ASP A 247 0.32 -6.36 -5.62
N LYS A 248 -0.92 -6.78 -5.87
CA LYS A 248 -2.09 -6.22 -5.17
C LYS A 248 -2.11 -6.56 -3.68
N THR A 249 -1.55 -7.69 -3.28
CA THR A 249 -1.42 -8.07 -1.85
C THR A 249 -0.43 -7.16 -1.12
N LEU A 250 0.69 -6.82 -1.75
CA LEU A 250 1.68 -5.89 -1.19
C LEU A 250 1.05 -4.51 -0.95
N ASN A 251 0.37 -3.97 -1.97
CA ASN A 251 -0.34 -2.69 -1.89
C ASN A 251 -1.46 -2.69 -0.84
N LEU A 252 -2.21 -3.79 -0.74
CA LEU A 252 -3.21 -3.98 0.29
C LEU A 252 -2.58 -3.96 1.69
N GLY A 253 -1.45 -4.64 1.89
CA GLY A 253 -0.72 -4.64 3.15
C GLY A 253 -0.40 -3.22 3.62
N THR A 254 0.16 -2.39 2.75
CA THR A 254 0.49 -1.00 3.12
C THR A 254 -0.76 -0.16 3.37
N SER A 255 -1.84 -0.39 2.63
CA SER A 255 -3.11 0.27 2.89
C SER A 255 -3.66 -0.10 4.28
N LEU A 256 -3.62 -1.39 4.63
CA LEU A 256 -4.08 -1.90 5.93
C LEU A 256 -3.24 -1.38 7.11
N ILE A 257 -1.91 -1.32 7.00
CA ILE A 257 -1.09 -0.75 8.09
C ILE A 257 -1.33 0.75 8.27
N ASN A 258 -1.61 1.49 7.19
CA ASN A 258 -1.98 2.91 7.29
C ASN A 258 -3.35 3.08 7.98
N LEU A 259 -4.30 2.19 7.72
CA LEU A 259 -5.60 2.15 8.43
C LEU A 259 -5.41 1.78 9.91
N ALA A 260 -4.57 0.78 10.21
CA ALA A 260 -4.21 0.44 11.59
C ALA A 260 -3.56 1.61 12.33
N ASN A 261 -2.71 2.37 11.64
CA ASN A 261 -2.09 3.59 12.16
C ASN A 261 -3.12 4.67 12.52
N LEU A 262 -4.08 4.93 11.63
CA LEU A 262 -5.21 5.82 11.91
C LEU A 262 -6.01 5.32 13.12
N GLY A 263 -6.25 4.00 13.20
CA GLY A 263 -6.85 3.30 14.33
C GLY A 263 -6.20 3.58 15.69
N THR A 264 -4.90 3.85 15.70
CA THR A 264 -4.11 4.07 16.92
C THR A 264 -3.83 5.52 17.28
N LEU A 265 -4.30 6.47 16.48
CA LEU A 265 -4.09 7.89 16.73
C LEU A 265 -4.91 8.35 17.95
N ASP A 266 -4.27 9.02 18.90
CA ASP A 266 -4.97 9.72 19.98
C ASP A 266 -5.44 11.08 19.47
N GLU A 267 -6.74 11.23 19.23
CA GLU A 267 -7.32 12.47 18.71
C GLU A 267 -7.03 13.67 19.60
N PHE A 268 -6.96 13.47 20.91
CA PHE A 268 -6.69 14.57 21.83
C PHE A 268 -5.24 15.04 21.73
N GLN A 269 -4.31 14.10 21.50
CA GLN A 269 -2.93 14.45 21.24
C GLN A 269 -2.79 15.20 19.91
N ASP A 270 -3.47 14.74 18.85
CA ASP A 270 -3.51 15.38 17.52
C ASP A 270 -4.06 16.81 17.61
N ASP A 271 -5.16 17.00 18.33
CA ASP A 271 -5.78 18.32 18.57
C ASP A 271 -4.85 19.27 19.34
N ILE A 272 -4.20 18.79 20.42
CA ILE A 272 -3.23 19.58 21.20
C ILE A 272 -2.03 19.97 20.34
N VAL A 273 -1.50 19.03 19.54
CA VAL A 273 -0.37 19.31 18.65
C VAL A 273 -0.75 20.35 17.60
N ASN A 274 -1.93 20.23 17.00
CA ASN A 274 -2.43 21.19 16.03
C ASN A 274 -2.57 22.59 16.65
N PHE A 275 -3.16 22.67 17.85
CA PHE A 275 -3.30 23.92 18.61
C PHE A 275 -1.94 24.58 18.89
N LEU A 276 -0.97 23.82 19.41
CA LEU A 276 0.37 24.34 19.71
C LEU A 276 1.09 24.85 18.46
N ILE A 277 1.03 24.11 17.36
CA ILE A 277 1.65 24.54 16.09
C ILE A 277 0.96 25.78 15.53
N PHE A 278 -0.37 25.87 15.66
CA PHE A 278 -1.13 27.04 15.23
C PHE A 278 -0.71 28.30 15.99
N ARG A 279 -0.62 28.25 17.32
CA ARG A 279 -0.14 29.39 18.13
C ARG A 279 1.28 29.81 17.80
N ILE A 280 2.18 28.84 17.58
CA ILE A 280 3.54 29.16 17.17
C ILE A 280 3.57 29.86 15.80
N LYS A 281 2.69 29.47 14.88
CA LYS A 281 2.58 30.11 13.56
C LYS A 281 2.08 31.55 13.67
N GLU A 282 1.06 31.81 14.47
CA GLU A 282 0.55 33.18 14.69
C GLU A 282 1.67 34.11 15.23
N GLU A 283 2.51 33.63 16.15
CA GLU A 283 3.62 34.43 16.71
C GLU A 283 4.77 34.74 15.73
N ILE A 284 4.84 34.03 14.59
CA ILE A 284 5.89 34.23 13.58
C ILE A 284 5.33 34.75 12.25
N GLU A 285 4.01 34.84 12.09
CA GLU A 285 3.35 35.22 10.84
C GLU A 285 3.67 36.67 10.43
N ASP A 286 3.79 37.56 11.42
CA ASP A 286 4.11 38.98 11.21
C ASP A 286 5.61 39.24 10.92
N ILE A 287 6.47 38.21 11.02
CA ILE A 287 7.91 38.35 10.79
C ILE A 287 8.18 38.20 9.28
N SER A 288 8.31 39.34 8.60
CA SER A 288 8.61 39.39 7.16
C SER A 288 10.12 39.36 6.85
N GLU A 289 10.98 39.58 7.86
CA GLU A 289 12.43 39.53 7.73
C GLU A 289 12.92 38.12 7.40
N ILE A 290 13.98 38.06 6.59
CA ILE A 290 14.57 36.81 6.14
C ILE A 290 15.56 36.31 7.20
N HIS A 291 15.44 35.04 7.61
CA HIS A 291 16.27 34.42 8.64
C HIS A 291 16.73 33.02 8.25
N THR A 292 17.75 32.50 8.94
CA THR A 292 18.25 31.13 8.77
C THR A 292 17.41 30.09 9.53
N GLY A 293 17.54 28.83 9.14
CA GLY A 293 16.90 27.72 9.86
C GLY A 293 17.35 27.59 11.32
N GLU A 294 18.61 27.87 11.65
CA GLU A 294 19.11 27.86 13.03
C GLU A 294 18.45 28.95 13.89
N TRP A 295 18.24 30.14 13.33
CA TRP A 295 17.50 31.22 14.00
C TRP A 295 16.06 30.78 14.28
N LEU A 296 15.41 30.14 13.31
CA LEU A 296 14.05 29.64 13.46
C LEU A 296 13.96 28.61 14.59
N VAL A 297 14.89 27.65 14.67
CA VAL A 297 14.91 26.65 15.75
C VAL A 297 15.05 27.34 17.12
N ALA A 298 15.91 28.34 17.24
CA ALA A 298 16.09 29.09 18.48
C ALA A 298 14.82 29.87 18.87
N LYS A 299 14.22 30.60 17.92
CA LYS A 299 12.97 31.36 18.13
C LYS A 299 11.82 30.42 18.48
N PHE A 300 11.67 29.31 17.76
CA PHE A 300 10.65 28.29 18.00
C PHE A 300 10.76 27.69 19.40
N ASN A 301 11.97 27.32 19.83
CA ASN A 301 12.19 26.79 21.17
C ASN A 301 11.82 27.82 22.24
N LYS A 302 12.10 29.12 22.02
CA LYS A 302 11.70 30.19 22.93
C LYS A 302 10.17 30.31 23.05
N ILE A 303 9.45 30.28 21.92
CA ILE A 303 7.98 30.33 21.90
C ILE A 303 7.40 29.09 22.60
N LEU A 304 7.91 27.91 22.27
CA LEU A 304 7.46 26.64 22.85
C LEU A 304 7.68 26.59 24.38
N LEU A 305 8.80 27.14 24.88
CA LEU A 305 9.04 27.29 26.32
C LEU A 305 8.02 28.22 26.99
N SER A 306 7.65 29.33 26.33
CA SER A 306 6.61 30.23 26.82
C SER A 306 5.25 29.52 26.94
N LEU A 307 4.86 28.78 25.90
CA LEU A 307 3.64 27.96 25.88
C LEU A 307 3.68 26.87 26.95
N GLU A 308 4.83 26.23 27.17
CA GLU A 308 5.02 25.22 28.22
C GLU A 308 4.80 25.80 29.62
N VAL A 309 5.35 26.99 29.92
CA VAL A 309 5.11 27.69 31.19
C VAL A 309 3.62 27.98 31.39
N TYR A 310 2.96 28.46 30.35
CA TYR A 310 1.54 28.76 30.36
C TYR A 310 0.67 27.49 30.60
N ILE A 311 0.98 26.38 29.92
CA ILE A 311 0.28 25.10 30.12
C ILE A 311 0.52 24.55 31.53
N ASN A 312 1.74 24.68 32.07
CA ASN A 312 2.04 24.23 33.43
C ASN A 312 1.23 24.99 34.48
N LYS A 313 1.05 26.31 34.32
CA LYS A 313 0.15 27.09 35.18
C LYS A 313 -1.30 26.66 35.07
N PHE A 314 -1.79 26.38 33.85
CA PHE A 314 -3.13 25.82 33.64
C PHE A 314 -3.32 24.51 34.41
N LEU A 315 -2.34 23.61 34.35
CA LEU A 315 -2.36 22.33 35.07
C LEU A 315 -2.32 22.52 36.60
N GLU A 316 -1.59 23.52 37.09
CA GLU A 316 -1.56 23.88 38.52
C GLU A 316 -2.92 24.38 39.01
N TYR A 317 -3.57 25.26 38.25
CA TYR A 317 -4.93 25.73 38.55
C TYR A 317 -5.94 24.58 38.51
N SER A 318 -5.78 23.67 37.54
CA SER A 318 -6.58 22.45 37.46
C SER A 318 -6.44 21.60 38.72
N ASN A 319 -5.21 21.37 39.19
CA ASN A 319 -4.96 20.63 40.43
C ASN A 319 -5.54 21.31 41.67
N THR A 320 -5.55 22.65 41.71
CA THR A 320 -6.19 23.40 42.80
C THR A 320 -7.70 23.16 42.82
N PHE A 321 -8.35 23.09 41.66
CA PHE A 321 -9.77 22.74 41.58
C PHE A 321 -10.04 21.28 41.97
N LEU A 322 -9.17 20.34 41.57
CA LEU A 322 -9.32 18.93 41.94
C LEU A 322 -9.22 18.69 43.45
N THR A 323 -8.59 19.61 44.19
CA THR A 323 -8.41 19.55 45.64
C THR A 323 -9.41 20.42 46.41
N SER A 324 -10.32 21.13 45.75
CA SER A 324 -11.31 22.01 46.39
C SER A 324 -12.43 21.29 47.12
N GLY A 325 -12.65 20.00 46.86
CA GLY A 325 -13.72 19.21 47.46
C GLY A 325 -15.11 19.42 46.85
N GLU A 326 -15.20 20.08 45.69
CA GLU A 326 -16.46 20.26 44.95
C GLU A 326 -17.14 18.92 44.63
N ILE A 327 -18.47 18.90 44.75
CA ILE A 327 -19.32 17.72 44.53
C ILE A 327 -20.48 18.14 43.61
N GLY A 328 -20.81 17.28 42.65
CA GLY A 328 -21.95 17.49 41.76
C GLY A 328 -22.02 16.44 40.66
N GLU A 329 -23.03 16.54 39.81
CA GLU A 329 -23.04 15.78 38.56
C GLU A 329 -21.87 16.20 37.65
N LEU A 330 -21.47 15.32 36.74
CA LEU A 330 -20.32 15.59 35.86
C LEU A 330 -20.48 16.91 35.08
N SER A 331 -21.67 17.19 34.56
CA SER A 331 -21.99 18.43 33.84
C SER A 331 -21.80 19.68 34.71
N GLU A 332 -22.30 19.66 35.95
CA GLU A 332 -22.18 20.75 36.90
C GLU A 332 -20.72 20.97 37.34
N LEU A 333 -20.00 19.89 37.63
CA LEU A 333 -18.58 19.96 38.00
C LEU A 333 -17.73 20.53 36.86
N LEU A 334 -18.00 20.14 35.61
CA LEU A 334 -17.27 20.65 34.45
C LEU A 334 -17.57 22.14 34.19
N GLU A 335 -18.79 22.59 34.44
CA GLU A 335 -19.14 24.01 34.34
C GLU A 335 -18.49 24.83 35.46
N ARG A 336 -18.52 24.35 36.71
CA ARG A 336 -17.78 24.96 37.84
C ARG A 336 -16.28 24.99 37.59
N TYR A 337 -15.71 23.92 37.05
CA TYR A 337 -14.31 23.86 36.63
C TYR A 337 -14.01 24.92 35.57
N LYS A 338 -14.83 25.02 34.52
CA LYS A 338 -14.67 26.01 33.45
C LYS A 338 -14.68 27.42 34.03
N GLN A 339 -15.65 27.74 34.88
CA GLN A 339 -15.76 29.05 35.53
C GLN A 339 -14.56 29.32 36.43
N PHE A 340 -14.12 28.36 37.23
CA PHE A 340 -12.95 28.50 38.10
C PHE A 340 -11.67 28.80 37.31
N ILE A 341 -11.41 28.02 36.26
CA ILE A 341 -10.21 28.20 35.42
C ILE A 341 -10.30 29.50 34.60
N VAL A 342 -11.45 29.81 34.01
CA VAL A 342 -11.61 31.07 33.26
C VAL A 342 -11.45 32.26 34.21
N ASN A 343 -12.02 32.23 35.41
CA ASN A 343 -11.90 33.33 36.37
C ASN A 343 -10.45 33.53 36.86
N LYS A 344 -9.71 32.45 37.11
CA LYS A 344 -8.28 32.54 37.46
C LYS A 344 -7.39 32.91 36.27
N GLY A 345 -7.68 32.37 35.08
CA GLY A 345 -6.88 32.50 33.87
C GLY A 345 -7.14 33.75 33.03
N ARG A 346 -8.29 34.43 33.21
CA ARG A 346 -8.71 35.59 32.40
C ARG A 346 -7.70 36.74 32.40
N LEU A 347 -6.91 36.86 33.46
CA LEU A 347 -5.91 37.91 33.63
C LEU A 347 -4.53 37.51 33.08
N GLU A 348 -4.33 36.24 32.70
CA GLU A 348 -3.02 35.72 32.32
C GLU A 348 -2.87 35.48 30.82
N ASN A 349 -3.83 34.80 30.16
CA ASN A 349 -3.79 34.55 28.71
C ASN A 349 -5.16 34.06 28.17
N VAL A 350 -5.51 34.47 26.95
CA VAL A 350 -6.80 34.20 26.27
C VAL A 350 -7.03 32.70 26.01
N ASP A 351 -5.97 31.93 25.86
CA ASP A 351 -5.99 30.51 25.49
C ASP A 351 -6.54 29.60 26.59
N PHE A 352 -6.66 30.08 27.84
CA PHE A 352 -7.14 29.27 28.98
C PHE A 352 -8.53 28.71 28.70
N ALA A 353 -9.38 29.49 28.03
CA ALA A 353 -10.72 29.07 27.64
C ALA A 353 -10.70 27.95 26.60
N GLU A 354 -9.75 28.00 25.66
CA GLU A 354 -9.61 27.01 24.60
C GLU A 354 -9.10 25.67 25.15
N ILE A 355 -8.05 25.71 25.99
CA ILE A 355 -7.51 24.52 26.67
C ILE A 355 -8.55 23.90 27.61
N CYS A 356 -9.33 24.73 28.32
CA CYS A 356 -10.48 24.25 29.09
C CYS A 356 -11.46 23.43 28.26
N ASN A 357 -11.78 23.88 27.04
CA ASN A 357 -12.70 23.15 26.17
C ASN A 357 -12.13 21.79 25.76
N TYR A 358 -10.81 21.68 25.50
CA TYR A 358 -10.16 20.40 25.22
C TYR A 358 -10.22 19.45 26.43
N VAL A 359 -9.94 19.94 27.64
CA VAL A 359 -10.04 19.17 28.88
C VAL A 359 -11.46 18.68 29.13
N ILE A 360 -12.46 19.55 29.00
CA ILE A 360 -13.87 19.21 29.21
C ILE A 360 -14.30 18.12 28.22
N LYS A 361 -13.92 18.24 26.94
CA LYS A 361 -14.14 17.19 25.94
C LYS A 361 -13.43 15.88 26.33
N PHE A 362 -12.20 15.96 26.82
CA PHE A 362 -11.40 14.82 27.25
C PHE A 362 -12.04 14.05 28.41
N ILE A 363 -12.50 14.77 29.44
CA ILE A 363 -13.15 14.19 30.62
C ILE A 363 -14.47 13.53 30.26
N ASN A 364 -15.32 14.23 29.49
CA ASN A 364 -16.61 13.70 29.02
C ASN A 364 -16.48 12.38 28.25
N ARG A 365 -15.36 12.15 27.55
CA ARG A 365 -15.09 10.88 26.86
C ARG A 365 -14.48 9.80 27.76
N SER A 366 -13.78 10.19 28.81
CA SER A 366 -12.99 9.26 29.63
C SER A 366 -13.78 8.66 30.79
N ILE A 367 -14.82 9.35 31.27
CA ILE A 367 -15.57 8.96 32.46
C ILE A 367 -16.91 8.31 32.06
N ILE A 368 -17.15 7.13 32.63
CA ILE A 368 -18.37 6.33 32.40
C ILE A 368 -19.46 6.67 33.45
N GLN A 369 -19.07 7.01 34.68
CA GLN A 369 -19.98 7.41 35.76
C GLN A 369 -20.35 8.90 35.62
N LYS A 370 -21.65 9.19 35.47
CA LYS A 370 -22.16 10.56 35.33
C LYS A 370 -22.82 11.11 36.59
N GLU A 371 -23.09 10.23 37.55
CA GLU A 371 -23.76 10.55 38.80
C GLU A 371 -22.75 11.05 39.85
N THR A 372 -23.23 11.95 40.73
CA THR A 372 -22.51 12.65 41.81
C THR A 372 -21.07 12.20 42.03
N LEU A 373 -20.14 12.97 41.45
CA LEU A 373 -18.70 12.78 41.60
C LEU A 373 -18.13 13.81 42.57
N ARG A 374 -16.97 13.50 43.14
CA ARG A 374 -16.12 14.51 43.79
C ARG A 374 -15.07 14.98 42.79
N SER A 375 -14.66 16.26 42.85
CA SER A 375 -13.64 16.78 41.93
C SER A 375 -12.33 15.96 41.94
N ILE A 376 -11.92 15.43 43.10
CA ILE A 376 -10.73 14.57 43.24
C ILE A 376 -10.81 13.27 42.43
N GLU A 377 -12.01 12.75 42.14
CA GLU A 377 -12.20 11.53 41.35
C GLU A 377 -11.86 11.75 39.87
N LEU A 378 -11.77 13.01 39.43
CA LEU A 378 -11.28 13.37 38.09
C LEU A 378 -9.75 13.34 37.98
N SER A 379 -9.02 13.20 39.10
CA SER A 379 -7.55 13.33 39.14
C SER A 379 -6.79 12.37 38.22
N SER A 380 -7.23 11.12 38.08
CA SER A 380 -6.58 10.15 37.19
C SER A 380 -6.66 10.57 35.72
N VAL A 381 -7.82 11.07 35.31
CA VAL A 381 -8.11 11.56 33.96
C VAL A 381 -7.31 12.82 33.67
N PHE A 382 -7.24 13.75 34.64
CA PHE A 382 -6.42 14.96 34.53
C PHE A 382 -4.92 14.67 34.47
N ASN A 383 -4.41 13.74 35.28
CA ASN A 383 -3.01 13.35 35.25
C ASN A 383 -2.63 12.77 33.88
N TYR A 384 -3.52 11.96 33.28
CA TYR A 384 -3.30 11.45 31.93
C TYR A 384 -3.33 12.58 30.88
N PHE A 385 -4.27 13.54 30.99
CA PHE A 385 -4.28 14.73 30.12
C PHE A 385 -2.99 15.56 30.26
N SER A 386 -2.49 15.74 31.48
CA SER A 386 -1.21 16.42 31.74
C SER A 386 -0.05 15.73 31.05
N GLU A 387 0.02 14.40 31.11
CA GLU A 387 1.04 13.61 30.42
C GLU A 387 0.93 13.71 28.90
N ILE A 388 -0.29 13.75 28.33
CA ILE A 388 -0.46 14.01 26.88
C ILE A 388 0.14 15.35 26.50
N ASN A 389 -0.13 16.42 27.25
CA ASN A 389 0.41 17.75 26.95
C ASN A 389 1.94 17.77 26.97
N ARG A 390 2.56 17.19 28.01
CA ARG A 390 4.02 17.06 28.11
C ARG A 390 4.61 16.28 26.94
N LYS A 391 3.98 15.16 26.57
CA LYS A 391 4.38 14.37 25.39
C LYS A 391 4.25 15.18 24.10
N SER A 392 3.17 15.93 23.89
CA SER A 392 2.95 16.77 22.71
C SER A 392 4.00 17.87 22.57
N ILE A 393 4.35 18.57 23.65
CA ILE A 393 5.38 19.61 23.65
C ILE A 393 6.76 18.99 23.32
N ALA A 394 7.11 17.87 23.97
CA ALA A 394 8.36 17.17 23.71
C ALA A 394 8.45 16.69 22.26
N LEU A 395 7.35 16.14 21.72
CA LEU A 395 7.23 15.69 20.33
C LEU A 395 7.52 16.82 19.37
N ILE A 396 6.81 17.95 19.50
CA ILE A 396 6.97 19.13 18.65
C ILE A 396 8.42 19.64 18.69
N ARG A 397 9.03 19.68 19.88
CA ARG A 397 10.44 20.09 20.08
C ARG A 397 11.41 19.21 19.33
N THR A 398 11.23 17.89 19.38
CA THR A 398 12.12 16.92 18.73
C THR A 398 11.89 16.78 17.24
N SER A 399 10.67 17.01 16.76
CA SER A 399 10.31 16.83 15.34
C SER A 399 10.75 18.00 14.46
N LEU A 400 10.86 19.23 14.99
CA LEU A 400 11.20 20.41 14.18
C LEU A 400 12.56 20.28 13.48
N PRO A 401 13.68 19.96 14.17
CA PRO A 401 14.98 19.81 13.50
C PRO A 401 14.95 18.75 12.40
N ASN A 402 14.30 17.61 12.65
CA ASN A 402 14.16 16.52 11.67
C ASN A 402 13.38 16.97 10.43
N TYR A 403 12.26 17.66 10.64
CA TYR A 403 11.46 18.22 9.57
C TYR A 403 12.25 19.24 8.74
N LEU A 404 12.98 20.16 9.38
CA LEU A 404 13.80 21.16 8.67
C LEU A 404 14.94 20.51 7.87
N SER A 405 15.59 19.49 8.42
CA SER A 405 16.61 18.72 7.70
C SER A 405 16.03 18.03 6.46
N ARG A 406 14.93 17.28 6.62
CA ARG A 406 14.22 16.60 5.52
C ARG A 406 13.78 17.59 4.45
N ARG A 407 13.19 18.72 4.88
CA ARG A 407 12.79 19.82 4.00
C ARG A 407 13.96 20.34 3.19
N ARG A 408 15.07 20.70 3.85
CA ARG A 408 16.22 21.31 3.18
C ARG A 408 16.81 20.37 2.14
N LEU A 409 16.94 19.08 2.44
CA LEU A 409 17.41 18.07 1.48
C LEU A 409 16.50 17.98 0.24
N LYS A 410 15.18 18.01 0.43
CA LYS A 410 14.22 18.05 -0.68
C LYS A 410 14.35 19.33 -1.51
N THR A 411 14.45 20.49 -0.86
CA THR A 411 14.65 21.78 -1.55
C THR A 411 15.95 21.78 -2.36
N LEU A 412 17.06 21.32 -1.78
CA LEU A 412 18.35 21.19 -2.47
C LEU A 412 18.26 20.27 -3.69
N THR A 413 17.52 19.16 -3.58
CA THR A 413 17.24 18.25 -4.69
C THR A 413 16.46 18.96 -5.79
N ASN A 414 15.37 19.66 -5.44
CA ASN A 414 14.56 20.39 -6.41
C ASN A 414 15.36 21.49 -7.11
N GLU A 415 16.16 22.27 -6.36
CA GLU A 415 17.05 23.29 -6.94
C GLU A 415 18.07 22.68 -7.92
N LEU A 416 18.71 21.57 -7.54
CA LEU A 416 19.66 20.86 -8.42
C LEU A 416 18.98 20.43 -9.72
N ILE A 417 17.81 19.80 -9.60
CA ILE A 417 17.05 19.26 -10.73
C ILE A 417 16.52 20.40 -11.63
N GLU A 418 15.98 21.47 -11.06
CA GLU A 418 15.49 22.62 -11.85
C GLU A 418 16.62 23.33 -12.60
N ASN A 419 17.79 23.50 -11.98
CA ASN A 419 18.96 24.04 -12.68
C ASN A 419 19.38 23.14 -13.84
N LEU A 420 19.42 21.83 -13.63
CA LEU A 420 19.72 20.87 -14.69
C LEU A 420 18.66 20.93 -15.80
N LYS A 421 17.36 20.98 -15.46
CA LYS A 421 16.28 21.16 -16.44
C LYS A 421 16.45 22.44 -17.24
N GLN A 422 16.84 23.57 -16.62
CA GLN A 422 17.14 24.81 -17.33
C GLN A 422 18.32 24.66 -18.30
N LYS A 423 19.35 23.88 -17.96
CA LYS A 423 20.47 23.56 -18.86
C LYS A 423 20.01 22.69 -20.04
N PHE A 424 19.25 21.63 -19.77
CA PHE A 424 18.68 20.78 -20.82
C PHE A 424 17.67 21.51 -21.69
N ASN A 425 16.94 22.50 -21.15
CA ASN A 425 16.02 23.34 -21.92
C ASN A 425 16.70 24.18 -23.01
N LYS A 426 18.01 24.47 -22.86
CA LYS A 426 18.86 25.17 -23.84
C LYS A 426 19.45 24.23 -24.89
N GLU A 427 19.36 22.92 -24.70
CA GLU A 427 19.82 21.93 -25.66
C GLU A 427 18.83 21.76 -26.80
N GLN A 428 19.34 21.28 -27.93
CA GLN A 428 18.50 20.90 -29.05
C GLN A 428 17.64 19.68 -28.67
N LYS A 429 16.45 19.59 -29.30
CA LYS A 429 15.72 18.32 -29.31
C LYS A 429 16.63 17.30 -30.01
N PRO A 430 16.78 16.08 -29.48
CA PRO A 430 15.96 15.41 -28.47
C PRO A 430 16.55 15.36 -27.04
N ALA A 431 17.81 15.76 -26.84
CA ALA A 431 18.52 15.71 -25.55
C ALA A 431 17.77 16.46 -24.44
N LYS A 432 17.08 17.55 -24.80
CA LYS A 432 16.15 18.27 -23.93
C LYS A 432 15.09 17.37 -23.27
N ILE A 433 14.38 16.55 -24.05
CA ILE A 433 13.21 15.80 -23.59
C ILE A 433 13.63 14.59 -22.76
N LEU A 434 14.57 13.78 -23.27
CA LEU A 434 15.09 12.64 -22.51
C LEU A 434 15.84 13.07 -21.25
N GLY A 435 16.59 14.18 -21.33
CA GLY A 435 17.27 14.75 -20.17
C GLY A 435 16.27 15.07 -19.06
N ILE A 436 15.16 15.74 -19.39
CA ILE A 436 14.10 16.03 -18.42
C ILE A 436 13.48 14.75 -17.86
N ASN A 437 13.17 13.75 -18.70
CA ASN A 437 12.57 12.49 -18.24
C ASN A 437 13.50 11.71 -17.29
N LEU A 438 14.79 11.59 -17.64
CA LEU A 438 15.78 10.94 -16.78
C LEU A 438 16.01 11.72 -15.48
N LEU A 439 16.01 13.04 -15.53
CA LEU A 439 16.11 13.88 -14.33
C LEU A 439 14.92 13.73 -13.40
N ASN A 440 13.70 13.58 -13.94
CA ASN A 440 12.52 13.32 -13.12
C ASN A 440 12.63 11.94 -12.43
N LYS A 441 13.03 10.89 -13.16
CA LYS A 441 13.29 9.56 -12.55
C LYS A 441 14.39 9.62 -11.48
N PHE A 442 15.44 10.42 -11.72
CA PHE A 442 16.52 10.62 -10.75
C PHE A 442 16.09 11.43 -9.52
N GLN A 443 15.25 12.45 -9.71
CA GLN A 443 14.65 13.23 -8.64
C GLN A 443 13.84 12.33 -7.70
N ASP A 444 12.98 11.47 -8.25
CA ASP A 444 12.18 10.52 -7.47
C ASP A 444 13.09 9.56 -6.69
N TYR A 445 14.15 9.05 -7.32
CA TYR A 445 15.13 8.18 -6.67
C TYR A 445 15.85 8.90 -5.51
N LEU A 446 16.32 10.14 -5.70
CA LEU A 446 16.98 10.90 -4.64
C LEU A 446 16.04 11.22 -3.48
N ILE A 447 14.79 11.62 -3.76
CA ILE A 447 13.78 11.85 -2.72
C ILE A 447 13.55 10.56 -1.93
N ASN A 448 13.50 9.40 -2.60
CA ASN A 448 13.37 8.11 -1.94
C ASN A 448 14.53 7.84 -0.97
N GLN A 449 15.78 8.12 -1.38
CA GLN A 449 16.96 7.97 -0.52
C GLN A 449 16.96 8.92 0.68
N ILE A 450 16.50 10.17 0.50
CA ILE A 450 16.36 11.14 1.59
C ILE A 450 15.39 10.62 2.66
N GLU A 451 14.29 9.98 2.26
CA GLU A 451 13.34 9.40 3.22
C GLU A 451 13.99 8.26 4.02
N ILE A 452 14.74 7.36 3.37
CA ILE A 452 15.49 6.26 4.04
C ILE A 452 16.47 6.81 5.08
N GLU A 453 17.28 7.79 4.70
CA GLU A 453 18.23 8.43 5.62
C GLU A 453 17.50 9.14 6.77
N SER A 454 16.38 9.82 6.49
CA SER A 454 15.61 10.53 7.50
C SER A 454 15.01 9.60 8.56
N ILE A 455 14.56 8.40 8.16
CA ILE A 455 13.99 7.39 9.06
C ILE A 455 15.10 6.79 9.95
N THR A 456 16.30 6.58 9.40
CA THR A 456 17.43 5.91 10.08
C THR A 456 18.25 6.82 11.00
N LEU A 457 18.27 8.13 10.77
CA LEU A 457 19.10 9.10 11.52
C LEU A 457 18.42 9.70 12.78
N THR A 458 17.23 9.23 13.17
CA THR A 458 16.27 9.91 14.08
C THR A 458 16.70 10.19 15.53
N LYS A 459 17.94 9.92 15.99
CA LYS A 459 18.33 10.20 17.39
C LYS A 459 19.33 11.35 17.50
N ASN A 460 18.85 12.46 18.08
CA ASN A 460 19.62 13.66 18.49
C ASN A 460 20.16 14.55 17.36
N LEU A 461 19.35 14.80 16.33
CA LEU A 461 19.73 15.74 15.27
C LEU A 461 19.54 17.19 15.74
N LEU A 462 20.67 17.90 15.87
CA LEU A 462 20.69 19.35 15.79
C LEU A 462 20.64 19.74 14.32
N PHE A 463 19.77 20.69 13.96
CA PHE A 463 19.77 21.27 12.62
C PHE A 463 21.08 22.06 12.43
N ASP A 464 21.91 21.60 11.50
CA ASP A 464 23.15 22.26 11.07
C ASP A 464 23.18 22.26 9.55
N GLU A 465 22.90 23.41 8.96
CA GLU A 465 22.74 23.50 7.51
C GLU A 465 24.05 23.18 6.75
N LYS A 466 25.21 23.58 7.30
CA LYS A 466 26.51 23.32 6.66
C LYS A 466 26.79 21.82 6.59
N LYS A 467 26.47 21.10 7.67
CA LYS A 467 26.58 19.64 7.70
C LYS A 467 25.58 18.99 6.75
N LEU A 468 24.35 19.49 6.67
CA LEU A 468 23.32 18.98 5.74
C LEU A 468 23.73 19.13 4.29
N ILE A 469 24.32 20.27 3.91
CA ILE A 469 24.85 20.50 2.56
C ILE A 469 25.92 19.46 2.20
N ASN A 470 26.86 19.18 3.12
CA ASN A 470 27.88 18.17 2.90
C ASN A 470 27.29 16.75 2.79
N ASN A 471 26.27 16.45 3.60
CA ASN A 471 25.56 15.17 3.53
C ASN A 471 24.80 15.04 2.20
N PHE A 472 24.15 16.11 1.72
CA PHE A 472 23.49 16.13 0.42
C PHE A 472 24.45 15.81 -0.73
N ILE A 473 25.63 16.47 -0.76
CA ILE A 473 26.65 16.20 -1.80
C ILE A 473 27.08 14.73 -1.77
N LYS A 474 27.30 14.17 -0.58
CA LYS A 474 27.65 12.74 -0.43
C LYS A 474 26.51 11.82 -0.87
N LEU A 475 25.27 12.12 -0.48
CA LEU A 475 24.08 11.36 -0.84
C LEU A 475 23.95 11.27 -2.35
N VAL A 476 24.02 12.41 -3.06
CA VAL A 476 23.92 12.42 -4.53
C VAL A 476 25.10 11.67 -5.16
N SER A 477 26.34 11.96 -4.74
CA SER A 477 27.54 11.31 -5.29
C SER A 477 27.53 9.79 -5.15
N ASN A 478 27.16 9.25 -3.99
CA ASN A 478 27.10 7.81 -3.73
C ASN A 478 26.00 7.11 -4.54
N ASN A 479 24.92 7.84 -4.85
CA ASN A 479 23.74 7.31 -5.52
C ASN A 479 23.77 7.46 -7.04
N LEU A 480 24.65 8.31 -7.58
CA LEU A 480 24.76 8.55 -9.02
C LEU A 480 25.12 7.29 -9.81
N GLU A 481 26.15 6.57 -9.38
CA GLU A 481 26.58 5.35 -10.07
C GLU A 481 25.50 4.27 -9.98
N THR A 482 25.00 4.00 -8.77
CA THR A 482 23.94 3.01 -8.52
C THR A 482 22.69 3.24 -9.37
N PHE A 483 22.27 4.50 -9.59
CA PHE A 483 21.10 4.82 -10.39
C PHE A 483 21.36 4.68 -11.90
N PHE A 484 22.41 5.34 -12.41
CA PHE A 484 22.67 5.40 -13.85
C PHE A 484 23.16 4.06 -14.43
N ASP A 485 23.71 3.16 -13.61
CA ASP A 485 24.09 1.82 -14.05
C ASP A 485 22.87 0.86 -14.16
N LYS A 486 21.74 1.21 -13.53
CA LYS A 486 20.52 0.39 -13.51
C LYS A 486 19.42 0.91 -14.45
N ILE A 487 19.54 2.13 -14.96
CA ILE A 487 18.48 2.74 -15.77
C ILE A 487 18.55 2.23 -17.21
N ASN A 488 17.46 1.61 -17.67
CA ASN A 488 17.26 1.22 -19.06
C ASN A 488 16.13 2.06 -19.67
N LEU A 489 16.35 2.63 -20.86
CA LEU A 489 15.29 3.29 -21.60
C LEU A 489 14.30 2.25 -22.14
N LYS A 490 13.01 2.52 -22.03
CA LYS A 490 11.95 1.65 -22.56
C LYS A 490 11.63 2.00 -24.02
N ILE A 491 10.89 1.13 -24.72
CA ILE A 491 10.39 1.38 -26.08
C ILE A 491 9.65 2.73 -26.14
N GLU A 492 8.78 3.02 -25.18
CA GLU A 492 8.06 4.30 -25.09
C GLU A 492 8.99 5.53 -25.04
N ASP A 493 10.09 5.43 -24.28
CA ASP A 493 11.09 6.50 -24.15
C ASP A 493 11.79 6.72 -25.51
N LEU A 494 12.14 5.64 -26.23
CA LEU A 494 12.78 5.71 -27.55
C LEU A 494 11.83 6.11 -28.68
N VAL A 495 10.55 5.72 -28.63
CA VAL A 495 9.52 6.16 -29.57
C VAL A 495 9.35 7.68 -29.47
N SER A 496 9.24 8.20 -28.25
CA SER A 496 9.13 9.65 -28.00
C SER A 496 10.39 10.38 -28.46
N PHE A 497 11.55 9.75 -28.33
CA PHE A 497 12.82 10.29 -28.82
C PHE A 497 12.87 10.35 -30.35
N ALA A 498 12.56 9.24 -31.03
CA ALA A 498 12.54 9.16 -32.48
C ALA A 498 11.52 10.14 -33.10
N GLU A 499 10.33 10.27 -32.50
CA GLU A 499 9.32 11.27 -32.88
C GLU A 499 9.89 12.70 -32.90
N THR A 500 10.73 13.04 -31.92
CA THR A 500 11.27 14.40 -31.78
C THR A 500 12.44 14.72 -32.70
N GLN A 501 13.06 13.69 -33.32
CA GLN A 501 14.13 13.83 -34.29
C GLN A 501 13.64 13.91 -35.74
N MET A 502 12.34 13.68 -35.97
CA MET A 502 11.77 13.77 -37.31
C MET A 502 11.76 15.21 -37.83
N GLU A 503 12.14 15.37 -39.10
CA GLU A 503 12.06 16.62 -39.85
C GLU A 503 10.68 16.80 -40.48
N SER A 504 9.97 15.71 -40.77
CA SER A 504 8.61 15.70 -41.34
C SER A 504 7.52 16.03 -40.32
N ASN A 505 6.36 16.47 -40.83
CA ASN A 505 5.20 16.82 -40.00
C ASN A 505 4.60 15.57 -39.33
N THR A 506 4.84 15.42 -38.02
CA THR A 506 4.37 14.28 -37.22
C THR A 506 2.85 14.18 -37.13
N ASN A 507 2.10 15.24 -37.46
CA ASN A 507 0.63 15.23 -37.43
C ASN A 507 0.03 14.12 -38.32
N VAL A 508 0.70 13.75 -39.41
CA VAL A 508 0.24 12.71 -40.36
C VAL A 508 0.30 11.31 -39.72
N ILE A 509 1.26 11.06 -38.83
CA ILE A 509 1.50 9.74 -38.22
C ILE A 509 1.24 9.71 -36.69
N ASN A 510 0.76 10.80 -36.11
CA ASN A 510 0.58 10.94 -34.66
C ASN A 510 -0.29 9.82 -34.07
N SER A 511 -1.33 9.39 -34.80
CA SER A 511 -2.18 8.27 -34.39
C SER A 511 -1.41 6.94 -34.28
N HIS A 512 -0.34 6.75 -35.04
CA HIS A 512 0.55 5.58 -34.96
C HIS A 512 1.56 5.72 -33.82
N LEU A 513 2.17 6.89 -33.65
CA LEU A 513 3.12 7.17 -32.59
C LEU A 513 2.50 6.95 -31.20
N GLU A 514 1.26 7.40 -31.00
CA GLU A 514 0.51 7.15 -29.77
C GLU A 514 0.23 5.65 -29.54
N LYS A 515 0.05 4.85 -30.60
CA LYS A 515 -0.05 3.38 -30.46
C LYS A 515 1.30 2.77 -30.07
N PHE A 516 2.40 3.21 -30.69
CA PHE A 516 3.73 2.71 -30.39
C PHE A 516 4.17 3.00 -28.95
N LYS A 517 3.83 4.18 -28.40
CA LYS A 517 4.07 4.50 -26.98
C LYS A 517 3.38 3.52 -26.03
N ARG A 518 2.20 3.00 -26.43
CA ARG A 518 1.41 2.04 -25.63
C ARG A 518 1.82 0.58 -25.81
N PHE A 519 2.73 0.27 -26.76
CA PHE A 519 3.04 -1.08 -27.19
C PHE A 519 3.41 -2.02 -26.02
N SER A 520 4.46 -1.70 -25.26
CA SER A 520 4.90 -2.57 -24.16
C SER A 520 3.84 -2.76 -23.07
N ASN A 521 3.15 -1.68 -22.69
CA ASN A 521 2.14 -1.72 -21.63
C ASN A 521 0.89 -2.51 -22.04
N GLU A 522 0.41 -2.32 -23.28
CA GLU A 522 -0.76 -3.05 -23.79
C GLU A 522 -0.45 -4.52 -24.03
N LEU A 523 0.76 -4.88 -24.51
CA LEU A 523 1.15 -6.29 -24.68
C LEU A 523 1.18 -7.03 -23.34
N ASN A 524 1.80 -6.45 -22.32
CA ASN A 524 1.83 -7.03 -20.98
C ASN A 524 0.40 -7.16 -20.39
N TYR A 525 -0.45 -6.15 -20.60
CA TYR A 525 -1.86 -6.19 -20.20
C TYR A 525 -2.63 -7.31 -20.92
N LEU A 526 -2.47 -7.43 -22.23
CA LEU A 526 -3.16 -8.43 -23.07
C LEU A 526 -2.72 -9.85 -22.69
N LEU A 527 -1.43 -10.08 -22.48
CA LEU A 527 -0.92 -11.35 -21.97
C LEU A 527 -1.54 -11.68 -20.59
N SER A 528 -1.54 -10.70 -19.68
CA SER A 528 -2.16 -10.85 -18.37
C SER A 528 -3.66 -11.13 -18.45
N TYR A 529 -4.37 -10.57 -19.45
CA TYR A 529 -5.80 -10.80 -19.70
C TYR A 529 -6.09 -12.21 -20.24
N ILE A 530 -5.27 -12.66 -21.19
CA ILE A 530 -5.33 -14.01 -21.76
C ILE A 530 -5.17 -15.05 -20.65
N LEU A 531 -4.27 -14.79 -19.71
CA LEU A 531 -3.87 -15.74 -18.68
C LEU A 531 -4.70 -15.69 -17.39
N ARG A 532 -5.75 -14.88 -17.31
CA ARG A 532 -6.68 -14.87 -16.16
C ARG A 532 -7.47 -16.17 -16.06
N HIS A 533 -7.84 -16.54 -14.83
CA HIS A 533 -8.77 -17.66 -14.59
C HIS A 533 -10.07 -17.51 -15.39
N SER A 534 -10.63 -16.30 -15.47
CA SER A 534 -11.85 -16.02 -16.24
C SER A 534 -11.72 -16.20 -17.76
N THR A 535 -10.49 -16.30 -18.29
CA THR A 535 -10.20 -16.49 -19.71
C THR A 535 -9.66 -17.89 -19.99
N ILE A 536 -8.42 -18.21 -19.60
CA ILE A 536 -7.76 -19.45 -20.01
C ILE A 536 -8.30 -20.66 -19.23
N ASN A 537 -8.46 -20.58 -17.91
CA ASN A 537 -9.02 -21.69 -17.14
C ASN A 537 -10.48 -21.95 -17.52
N ARG A 538 -11.24 -20.86 -17.74
CA ARG A 538 -12.61 -20.97 -18.24
C ARG A 538 -12.70 -21.65 -19.60
N TYR A 539 -11.80 -21.31 -20.52
CA TYR A 539 -11.69 -22.01 -21.80
C TYR A 539 -11.43 -23.51 -21.61
N ILE A 540 -10.49 -23.88 -20.74
CA ILE A 540 -10.21 -25.30 -20.41
C ILE A 540 -11.44 -26.00 -19.80
N LYS A 541 -12.21 -25.29 -18.95
CA LYS A 541 -13.43 -25.84 -18.32
C LYS A 541 -14.56 -26.05 -19.33
N GLU A 542 -14.80 -25.09 -20.22
CA GLU A 542 -15.98 -25.07 -21.11
C GLU A 542 -15.80 -25.95 -22.37
N GLU A 543 -14.60 -25.99 -22.96
CA GLU A 543 -14.40 -26.53 -24.31
C GLU A 543 -13.80 -27.95 -24.37
N PHE A 544 -13.37 -28.53 -23.23
CA PHE A 544 -12.48 -29.70 -23.21
C PHE A 544 -13.00 -30.92 -22.47
N SER A 545 -14.31 -31.08 -22.38
CA SER A 545 -14.89 -32.16 -21.58
C SER A 545 -14.65 -33.57 -22.15
N ASN A 546 -14.35 -33.80 -23.44
CA ASN A 546 -14.19 -35.17 -24.01
C ASN A 546 -13.43 -35.33 -25.36
N GLU A 547 -12.67 -34.36 -25.89
CA GLU A 547 -12.03 -34.47 -27.23
C GLU A 547 -10.51 -34.70 -27.18
N THR A 548 -9.95 -35.52 -28.08
CA THR A 548 -8.51 -35.56 -28.38
C THR A 548 -8.12 -34.34 -29.20
N ILE A 549 -7.16 -33.54 -28.72
CA ILE A 549 -6.81 -32.25 -29.33
C ILE A 549 -5.35 -32.24 -29.75
N ASP A 550 -5.12 -31.78 -30.97
CA ASP A 550 -3.81 -31.36 -31.45
C ASP A 550 -3.57 -29.86 -31.17
N PRO A 551 -2.32 -29.38 -31.14
CA PRO A 551 -1.99 -27.97 -30.89
C PRO A 551 -2.69 -26.97 -31.81
N VAL A 552 -2.99 -27.34 -33.07
CA VAL A 552 -3.63 -26.46 -34.05
C VAL A 552 -5.10 -26.26 -33.72
N SER A 553 -5.80 -27.36 -33.42
CA SER A 553 -7.19 -27.33 -32.99
C SER A 553 -7.37 -26.54 -31.69
N PHE A 554 -6.46 -26.71 -30.72
CA PHE A 554 -6.43 -25.93 -29.48
C PHE A 554 -6.33 -24.41 -29.75
N ALA A 555 -5.36 -24.01 -30.56
CA ALA A 555 -5.09 -22.60 -30.83
C ALA A 555 -6.24 -21.92 -31.60
N ASN A 556 -6.82 -22.61 -32.59
CA ASN A 556 -7.91 -22.07 -33.39
C ASN A 556 -9.20 -21.88 -32.59
N LYS A 557 -9.55 -22.85 -31.74
CA LYS A 557 -10.69 -22.73 -30.82
C LYS A 557 -10.44 -21.61 -29.80
N PHE A 558 -9.23 -21.51 -29.27
CA PHE A 558 -8.87 -20.47 -28.30
C PHE A 558 -8.91 -19.07 -28.92
N HIS A 559 -8.40 -18.91 -30.14
CA HIS A 559 -8.48 -17.66 -30.88
C HIS A 559 -9.93 -17.16 -31.00
N ARG A 560 -10.85 -18.02 -31.44
CA ARG A 560 -12.28 -17.67 -31.58
C ARG A 560 -12.93 -17.35 -30.22
N PHE A 561 -12.56 -18.06 -29.17
CA PHE A 561 -13.01 -17.79 -27.82
C PHE A 561 -12.55 -16.40 -27.34
N LEU A 562 -11.28 -16.06 -27.59
CA LEU A 562 -10.68 -14.82 -27.16
C LEU A 562 -11.13 -13.60 -27.99
N GLU A 563 -11.25 -13.76 -29.31
CA GLU A 563 -11.72 -12.72 -30.24
C GLU A 563 -13.08 -12.13 -29.82
N LYS A 564 -14.02 -12.99 -29.42
CA LYS A 564 -15.33 -12.56 -28.90
C LYS A 564 -15.25 -11.71 -27.64
N ARG A 565 -14.22 -11.93 -26.81
CA ARG A 565 -14.04 -11.27 -25.51
C ARG A 565 -13.22 -9.99 -25.61
N ILE A 566 -12.18 -10.00 -26.43
CA ILE A 566 -11.31 -8.83 -26.65
C ILE A 566 -12.04 -7.78 -27.52
N GLY A 567 -12.99 -8.17 -28.37
CA GLY A 567 -13.75 -7.23 -29.20
C GLY A 567 -14.49 -6.11 -28.44
N GLY A 568 -14.73 -6.27 -27.13
CA GLY A 568 -15.29 -5.23 -26.26
C GLY A 568 -14.28 -4.30 -25.59
N ILE A 569 -12.97 -4.56 -25.73
CA ILE A 569 -11.89 -3.81 -25.08
C ILE A 569 -11.20 -2.90 -26.10
N ASN A 570 -11.18 -1.60 -25.83
CA ASN A 570 -10.55 -0.61 -26.71
C ASN A 570 -9.02 -0.60 -26.55
N LEU A 571 -8.34 -1.59 -27.15
CA LEU A 571 -6.87 -1.72 -27.16
C LEU A 571 -6.33 -1.69 -28.59
N ALA A 572 -5.26 -0.93 -28.81
CA ALA A 572 -4.66 -0.75 -30.12
C ALA A 572 -4.00 -2.02 -30.65
N TRP A 573 -3.46 -2.86 -29.77
CA TRP A 573 -2.68 -4.05 -30.12
C TRP A 573 -3.42 -5.38 -29.91
N SER A 574 -4.74 -5.32 -29.74
CA SER A 574 -5.61 -6.50 -29.56
C SER A 574 -5.50 -7.52 -30.69
N SER A 575 -5.61 -7.08 -31.95
CA SER A 575 -5.48 -7.92 -33.13
C SER A 575 -4.07 -8.52 -33.27
N TYR A 576 -3.05 -7.77 -32.90
CA TYR A 576 -1.67 -8.23 -32.99
C TYR A 576 -1.38 -9.39 -32.03
N VAL A 577 -1.96 -9.38 -30.82
CA VAL A 577 -1.84 -10.52 -29.90
C VAL A 577 -2.69 -11.72 -30.35
N LEU A 578 -3.83 -11.49 -31.01
CA LEU A 578 -4.62 -12.57 -31.63
C LEU A 578 -3.81 -13.27 -32.75
N ASP A 579 -3.04 -12.52 -33.54
CA ASP A 579 -2.15 -13.08 -34.55
C ASP A 579 -1.08 -14.01 -33.93
N TRP A 580 -0.62 -13.76 -32.70
CA TRP A 580 0.34 -14.65 -32.02
C TRP A 580 -0.23 -16.04 -31.80
N ILE A 581 -1.52 -16.15 -31.50
CA ILE A 581 -2.22 -17.43 -31.29
C ILE A 581 -2.31 -18.19 -32.62
N ILE A 582 -2.54 -17.48 -33.73
CA ILE A 582 -2.52 -18.07 -35.07
C ILE A 582 -1.10 -18.51 -35.43
N ASP A 583 -0.08 -17.73 -35.11
CA ASP A 583 1.31 -18.07 -35.41
C ASP A 583 1.80 -19.28 -34.62
N TYR A 584 1.33 -19.44 -33.38
CA TYR A 584 1.48 -20.68 -32.63
C TYR A 584 0.90 -21.88 -33.39
N SER A 585 -0.32 -21.78 -33.94
CA SER A 585 -0.91 -22.88 -34.71
C SER A 585 -0.07 -23.23 -35.95
N LYS A 586 0.48 -22.22 -36.65
CA LYS A 586 1.34 -22.42 -37.83
C LYS A 586 2.65 -23.16 -37.52
N LYS A 587 3.19 -23.05 -36.30
CA LYS A 587 4.40 -23.79 -35.85
C LYS A 587 4.21 -25.30 -35.99
N PHE A 588 2.99 -25.79 -35.74
CA PHE A 588 2.66 -27.21 -35.74
C PHE A 588 2.13 -27.74 -37.08
N LEU A 589 1.69 -26.86 -37.99
CA LEU A 589 1.32 -27.24 -39.36
C LEU A 589 2.52 -27.75 -40.18
N LYS A 590 3.76 -27.46 -39.77
CA LYS A 590 5.00 -27.79 -40.49
C LYS A 590 5.75 -29.01 -39.93
N ILE A 591 5.25 -29.66 -38.89
CA ILE A 591 5.93 -30.79 -38.23
C ILE A 591 5.48 -32.10 -38.88
N GLU A 592 6.39 -32.79 -39.59
CA GLU A 592 6.10 -34.08 -40.26
C GLU A 592 5.89 -35.25 -39.28
N ASN A 593 6.39 -35.13 -38.05
CA ASN A 593 6.22 -36.15 -37.01
C ASN A 593 4.93 -35.93 -36.20
N LYS A 594 3.99 -36.87 -36.32
CA LYS A 594 2.81 -36.98 -35.45
C LYS A 594 3.25 -37.43 -34.04
N LYS A 595 3.68 -36.50 -33.20
CA LYS A 595 3.74 -36.72 -31.75
C LYS A 595 2.31 -36.71 -31.22
N ASP A 596 1.94 -37.67 -30.38
CA ASP A 596 0.70 -37.59 -29.60
C ASP A 596 0.90 -36.56 -28.49
N TRP A 597 0.15 -35.46 -28.57
CA TRP A 597 0.19 -34.38 -27.59
C TRP A 597 -0.91 -34.57 -26.56
N THR A 598 -0.58 -34.45 -25.28
CA THR A 598 -1.58 -34.32 -24.23
C THR A 598 -2.02 -32.87 -24.09
N LEU A 599 -3.26 -32.61 -23.65
CA LEU A 599 -3.74 -31.24 -23.45
C LEU A 599 -2.89 -30.46 -22.42
N ASN A 600 -2.30 -31.15 -21.43
CA ASN A 600 -1.33 -30.55 -20.50
C ASN A 600 -0.09 -30.03 -21.23
N GLU A 601 0.50 -30.84 -22.13
CA GLU A 601 1.66 -30.43 -22.92
C GLU A 601 1.32 -29.27 -23.86
N ILE A 602 0.16 -29.31 -24.52
CA ILE A 602 -0.29 -28.24 -25.41
C ILE A 602 -0.47 -26.94 -24.63
N TYR A 603 -1.14 -27.02 -23.48
CA TYR A 603 -1.37 -25.88 -22.61
C TYR A 603 -0.05 -25.24 -22.18
N PHE A 604 0.91 -26.05 -21.70
CA PHE A 604 2.20 -25.51 -21.26
C PHE A 604 3.06 -24.97 -22.41
N ASP A 605 3.15 -25.64 -23.57
CA ASP A 605 3.88 -25.09 -24.74
C ASP A 605 3.24 -23.78 -25.23
N PHE A 606 1.91 -23.68 -25.17
CA PHE A 606 1.19 -22.46 -25.53
C PHE A 606 1.48 -21.29 -24.58
N LEU A 607 1.46 -21.53 -23.26
CA LEU A 607 1.82 -20.51 -22.27
C LEU A 607 3.27 -20.05 -22.46
N GLU A 608 4.19 -21.00 -22.52
CA GLU A 608 5.62 -20.73 -22.71
C GLU A 608 5.88 -19.98 -24.01
N TYR A 609 5.15 -20.31 -25.08
CA TYR A 609 5.23 -19.58 -26.34
C TYR A 609 4.82 -18.10 -26.19
N LEU A 610 3.68 -17.84 -25.56
CA LEU A 610 3.18 -16.47 -25.38
C LEU A 610 4.10 -15.64 -24.48
N GLU A 611 4.56 -16.20 -23.36
CA GLU A 611 5.47 -15.53 -22.42
C GLU A 611 6.82 -15.23 -23.09
N ASN A 612 7.41 -16.21 -23.78
CA ASN A 612 8.66 -16.01 -24.52
C ASN A 612 8.51 -15.02 -25.68
N ARG A 613 7.33 -14.99 -26.33
CA ARG A 613 7.06 -14.02 -27.40
C ARG A 613 6.98 -12.62 -26.82
N GLU A 614 6.23 -12.42 -25.75
CA GLU A 614 6.09 -11.13 -25.09
C GLU A 614 7.45 -10.57 -24.63
N GLN A 615 8.26 -11.37 -23.93
CA GLN A 615 9.60 -10.98 -23.51
C GLN A 615 10.52 -10.63 -24.68
N LYS A 616 10.37 -11.31 -25.82
CA LYS A 616 11.13 -10.98 -27.04
C LYS A 616 10.66 -9.66 -27.63
N GLU A 617 9.35 -9.44 -27.75
CA GLU A 617 8.78 -8.22 -28.34
C GLU A 617 9.06 -6.96 -27.49
N GLN A 618 9.31 -7.13 -26.19
CA GLN A 618 9.76 -6.04 -25.32
C GLN A 618 11.20 -5.56 -25.59
N LYS A 619 12.02 -6.32 -26.34
CA LYS A 619 13.40 -5.90 -26.67
C LYS A 619 13.41 -4.79 -27.72
N LEU A 620 14.28 -3.81 -27.52
CA LEU A 620 14.38 -2.63 -28.39
C LEU A 620 14.65 -3.01 -29.86
N GLU A 621 15.50 -4.00 -30.10
CA GLU A 621 15.87 -4.48 -31.44
C GLU A 621 14.74 -5.26 -32.12
N ASN A 622 13.94 -5.99 -31.35
CA ASN A 622 12.80 -6.72 -31.91
C ASN A 622 11.65 -5.78 -32.26
N PHE A 623 11.51 -4.67 -31.52
CA PHE A 623 10.55 -3.62 -31.88
C PHE A 623 10.85 -3.02 -33.27
N LEU A 624 12.12 -2.93 -33.70
CA LEU A 624 12.45 -2.55 -35.07
C LEU A 624 11.88 -3.53 -36.11
N GLN A 625 12.04 -4.84 -35.88
CA GLN A 625 11.49 -5.86 -36.78
C GLN A 625 9.97 -5.78 -36.87
N PHE A 626 9.33 -5.50 -35.73
CA PHE A 626 7.91 -5.22 -35.68
C PHE A 626 7.53 -3.98 -36.50
N LEU A 627 8.26 -2.86 -36.35
CA LEU A 627 8.01 -1.63 -37.10
C LEU A 627 8.14 -1.86 -38.62
N ASP A 628 9.18 -2.55 -39.08
CA ASP A 628 9.36 -2.87 -40.50
C ASP A 628 8.15 -3.64 -41.07
N SER A 629 7.73 -4.68 -40.36
CA SER A 629 6.54 -5.47 -40.69
C SER A 629 5.26 -4.63 -40.68
N TYR A 630 5.12 -3.71 -39.72
CA TYR A 630 3.98 -2.81 -39.60
C TYR A 630 3.91 -1.80 -40.75
N ILE A 631 5.03 -1.14 -41.06
CA ILE A 631 5.15 -0.10 -42.10
C ILE A 631 4.91 -0.70 -43.49
N SER A 632 5.33 -1.95 -43.72
CA SER A 632 5.10 -2.65 -44.99
C SER A 632 3.62 -2.72 -45.38
N LYS A 633 2.71 -2.80 -44.38
CA LYS A 633 1.25 -2.94 -44.54
C LYS A 633 0.52 -1.61 -44.73
N ILE A 634 1.18 -0.46 -44.54
CA ILE A 634 0.57 0.86 -44.72
C ILE A 634 0.41 1.16 -46.22
N ALA A 635 -0.82 1.50 -46.63
CA ALA A 635 -1.17 1.76 -48.03
C ALA A 635 -0.94 3.23 -48.43
N ASN A 636 -1.13 4.18 -47.52
CA ASN A 636 -0.92 5.60 -47.78
C ASN A 636 0.58 5.90 -47.92
N VAL A 637 0.98 6.41 -49.08
CA VAL A 637 2.38 6.68 -49.42
C VAL A 637 3.00 7.77 -48.55
N GLU A 638 2.24 8.81 -48.22
CA GLU A 638 2.72 9.92 -47.38
C GLU A 638 2.94 9.47 -45.93
N GLU A 639 1.97 8.77 -45.34
CA GLU A 639 2.10 8.15 -44.03
C GLU A 639 3.28 7.16 -43.98
N LYS A 640 3.40 6.33 -45.01
CA LYS A 640 4.47 5.33 -45.11
C LYS A 640 5.86 5.97 -45.15
N ASN A 641 6.04 7.07 -45.90
CA ASN A 641 7.32 7.78 -45.96
C ASN A 641 7.70 8.39 -44.60
N ASN A 642 6.74 9.01 -43.89
CA ASN A 642 6.99 9.56 -42.56
C ASN A 642 7.29 8.46 -41.54
N LEU A 643 6.61 7.31 -41.62
CA LEU A 643 6.93 6.15 -40.77
C LEU A 643 8.29 5.52 -41.08
N PHE A 644 8.75 5.54 -42.34
CA PHE A 644 10.11 5.11 -42.69
C PHE A 644 11.17 6.06 -42.13
N GLU A 645 10.90 7.36 -42.11
CA GLU A 645 11.76 8.32 -41.42
C GLU A 645 11.81 8.02 -39.93
N PHE A 646 10.65 7.82 -39.29
CA PHE A 646 10.56 7.40 -37.89
C PHE A 646 11.36 6.13 -37.60
N TYR A 647 11.24 5.11 -38.45
CA TYR A 647 11.99 3.85 -38.33
C TYR A 647 13.50 4.09 -38.27
N LYS A 648 14.03 4.92 -39.17
CA LYS A 648 15.47 5.26 -39.21
C LYS A 648 15.91 6.01 -37.96
N GLN A 649 15.09 6.95 -37.49
CA GLN A 649 15.39 7.67 -36.24
C GLN A 649 15.37 6.72 -35.05
N TYR A 650 14.39 5.82 -34.95
CA TYR A 650 14.33 4.83 -33.88
C TYR A 650 15.54 3.87 -33.92
N GLU A 651 15.97 3.41 -35.10
CA GLU A 651 17.17 2.57 -35.24
C GLU A 651 18.42 3.28 -34.71
N PHE A 652 18.61 4.56 -35.04
CA PHE A 652 19.68 5.37 -34.49
C PHE A 652 19.58 5.54 -32.97
N SER A 653 18.36 5.63 -32.45
CA SER A 653 18.06 5.84 -31.03
C SER A 653 18.46 4.67 -30.14
N ILE A 654 18.50 3.44 -30.67
CA ILE A 654 18.91 2.26 -29.90
C ILE A 654 20.35 2.40 -29.41
N GLY A 655 21.27 2.93 -30.24
CA GLY A 655 22.66 3.17 -29.87
C GLY A 655 22.85 4.22 -28.76
N ILE A 656 21.87 5.09 -28.58
CA ILE A 656 21.89 6.18 -27.59
C ILE A 656 21.54 5.71 -26.18
N ASN A 657 20.93 4.51 -26.05
CA ASN A 657 20.50 3.94 -24.77
C ASN A 657 21.65 3.79 -23.76
N GLU A 658 22.87 3.50 -24.21
CA GLU A 658 24.03 3.35 -23.31
C GLU A 658 24.80 4.66 -23.06
N GLU A 659 24.86 5.56 -24.04
CA GLU A 659 25.68 6.77 -23.97
C GLU A 659 24.95 7.94 -23.31
N PHE A 660 23.64 8.06 -23.51
CA PHE A 660 22.86 9.18 -22.99
C PHE A 660 22.76 9.20 -21.46
N PRO A 661 22.55 8.06 -20.76
CA PRO A 661 22.63 8.03 -19.30
C PRO A 661 23.99 8.51 -18.77
N LYS A 662 25.10 8.15 -19.43
CA LYS A 662 26.45 8.60 -19.08
C LYS A 662 26.61 10.12 -19.29
N TYR A 663 26.06 10.66 -20.37
CA TYR A 663 26.03 12.10 -20.62
C TYR A 663 25.28 12.86 -19.52
N VAL A 664 24.09 12.39 -19.12
CA VAL A 664 23.32 13.00 -18.03
C VAL A 664 24.09 12.90 -16.71
N LYS A 665 24.66 11.72 -16.37
CA LYS A 665 25.51 11.51 -15.18
C LYS A 665 26.63 12.54 -15.08
N ASN A 666 27.35 12.78 -16.18
CA ASN A 666 28.44 13.77 -16.23
C ASN A 666 27.93 15.20 -16.01
N LYS A 667 26.75 15.55 -16.54
CA LYS A 667 26.13 16.86 -16.27
C LYS A 667 25.73 17.05 -14.82
N VAL A 668 25.20 16.02 -14.16
CA VAL A 668 24.89 16.07 -12.73
C VAL A 668 26.17 16.26 -11.91
N MET A 669 27.23 15.51 -12.21
CA MET A 669 28.53 15.65 -11.53
C MET A 669 29.13 17.05 -11.68
N ASN A 670 29.09 17.60 -12.89
CA ASN A 670 29.57 18.96 -13.15
C ASN A 670 28.73 20.00 -12.39
N GLU A 671 27.41 19.82 -12.29
CA GLU A 671 26.56 20.73 -11.52
C GLU A 671 26.86 20.67 -10.01
N LEU A 672 27.08 19.46 -9.47
CA LEU A 672 27.42 19.27 -8.05
C LEU A 672 28.75 19.93 -7.67
N THR A 673 29.74 19.90 -8.58
CA THR A 673 31.08 20.46 -8.33
C THR A 673 31.14 21.98 -8.49
N LEU A 674 30.29 22.55 -9.35
CA LEU A 674 30.25 23.99 -9.60
C LEU A 674 29.36 24.76 -8.59
N LYS A 675 28.44 24.09 -7.89
CA LYS A 675 27.45 24.77 -7.04
C LYS A 675 28.05 25.18 -5.69
N ILE A 676 28.14 26.50 -5.46
CA ILE A 676 28.28 27.07 -4.11
C ILE A 676 26.89 26.95 -3.46
N LEU A 677 26.69 25.89 -2.69
CA LEU A 677 25.47 25.73 -1.89
C LEU A 677 25.50 26.73 -0.74
N GLN A 678 24.67 27.77 -0.84
CA GLN A 678 24.50 28.79 0.19
C GLN A 678 23.52 28.32 1.26
N GLN A 679 23.61 28.94 2.44
CA GLN A 679 22.62 28.75 3.49
C GLN A 679 21.28 29.33 3.05
N GLU A 680 20.19 28.67 3.46
CA GLU A 680 18.83 29.06 3.15
C GLU A 680 18.38 30.17 4.09
N GLU A 681 18.05 31.30 3.50
CA GLU A 681 17.46 32.42 4.21
C GLU A 681 16.05 32.63 3.67
N LEU A 682 15.03 32.49 4.53
CA LEU A 682 13.62 32.66 4.18
C LEU A 682 12.85 33.40 5.29
N PRO A 683 11.69 33.98 4.98
CA PRO A 683 10.73 34.35 6.01
C PRO A 683 10.35 33.13 6.88
N PRO A 684 10.28 33.26 8.22
CA PRO A 684 10.03 32.16 9.16
C PRO A 684 8.85 31.26 8.81
N ILE A 685 7.74 31.83 8.32
CA ILE A 685 6.53 31.08 8.00
C ILE A 685 6.72 30.13 6.80
N GLU A 686 7.63 30.46 5.88
CA GLU A 686 7.89 29.65 4.69
C GLU A 686 8.67 28.37 5.00
N PHE A 687 9.40 28.32 6.13
CA PHE A 687 10.02 27.08 6.60
C PHE A 687 8.97 26.00 6.94
N PHE A 688 7.74 26.39 7.30
CA PHE A 688 6.65 25.45 7.61
C PHE A 688 5.95 24.88 6.37
N LYS A 689 6.41 25.24 5.17
CA LYS A 689 5.84 24.81 3.88
C LYS A 689 6.88 24.11 3.01
N ILE A 690 6.41 23.13 2.24
CA ILE A 690 7.14 22.50 1.11
C ILE A 690 6.15 22.37 -0.05
N GLY A 691 6.36 23.13 -1.14
CA GLY A 691 5.65 22.95 -2.41
C GLY A 691 4.11 22.98 -2.34
N GLY A 692 3.52 23.56 -1.29
CA GLY A 692 2.07 23.57 -1.07
C GLY A 692 1.45 22.29 -0.48
N GLU A 693 2.19 21.18 -0.35
CA GLU A 693 1.61 19.85 -0.05
C GLU A 693 1.94 19.28 1.34
N GLU A 694 3.09 19.64 1.93
CA GLU A 694 3.57 19.08 3.20
C GLU A 694 3.88 20.18 4.22
N ALA A 695 2.96 20.39 5.17
CA ALA A 695 3.15 21.30 6.30
C ALA A 695 3.77 20.57 7.50
N PHE A 696 4.51 21.28 8.36
CA PHE A 696 5.12 20.71 9.59
C PHE A 696 4.15 19.87 10.46
N TYR A 697 2.89 20.32 10.60
CA TYR A 697 1.86 19.56 11.31
C TYR A 697 1.56 18.21 10.63
N LYS A 698 1.44 18.20 9.29
CA LYS A 698 1.22 16.97 8.51
C LYS A 698 2.39 16.00 8.64
N HIS A 699 3.63 16.52 8.73
CA HIS A 699 4.82 15.73 9.02
C HIS A 699 4.71 15.03 10.39
N ILE A 700 4.46 15.79 11.47
CA ILE A 700 4.29 15.21 12.82
C ILE A 700 3.16 14.18 12.84
N LYS A 701 2.02 14.52 12.21
CA LYS A 701 0.86 13.64 12.16
C LYS A 701 1.15 12.30 11.46
N ASN A 702 1.88 12.33 10.35
CA ASN A 702 2.14 11.12 9.56
C ASN A 702 3.34 10.30 10.06
N MET A 703 4.37 10.94 10.57
CA MET A 703 5.61 10.27 10.96
C MET A 703 5.66 9.94 12.46
N ASP A 704 5.20 10.85 13.31
CA ASP A 704 5.47 10.78 14.75
C ASP A 704 4.24 10.41 15.60
N LEU A 705 3.03 10.87 15.23
CA LEU A 705 1.79 10.52 15.94
C LEU A 705 1.25 9.13 15.58
N LYS A 706 1.50 8.66 14.36
CA LYS A 706 1.12 7.32 13.91
C LYS A 706 2.12 6.29 14.44
N TYR A 707 1.70 5.48 15.41
CA TYR A 707 2.61 4.59 16.14
C TYR A 707 3.30 3.52 15.28
N PHE A 708 2.63 2.99 14.26
CA PHE A 708 3.15 2.00 13.31
C PHE A 708 3.66 2.62 12.00
N SER A 709 3.91 3.94 11.94
CA SER A 709 4.40 4.61 10.71
C SER A 709 5.73 4.03 10.19
N LYS A 710 6.53 3.47 11.10
CA LYS A 710 7.83 2.85 10.82
C LYS A 710 7.77 1.35 10.44
N LEU A 711 6.58 0.75 10.43
CA LEU A 711 6.41 -0.67 10.13
C LEU A 711 6.09 -0.88 8.65
N ILE A 712 6.81 -1.81 8.02
CA ILE A 712 6.48 -2.30 6.68
C ILE A 712 5.74 -3.64 6.81
N PRO A 713 4.56 -3.76 6.21
CA PRO A 713 3.86 -5.02 6.10
C PRO A 713 4.43 -5.85 4.95
N GLN A 714 5.17 -6.89 5.29
CA GLN A 714 5.63 -7.91 4.34
C GLN A 714 4.67 -9.10 4.43
N PRO A 715 3.94 -9.47 3.37
CA PRO A 715 3.09 -10.64 3.40
C PRO A 715 3.91 -11.89 3.79
N LEU A 716 3.34 -12.76 4.61
CA LEU A 716 3.91 -14.07 4.96
C LEU A 716 3.15 -15.18 4.26
N THR A 717 1.82 -15.13 4.35
CA THR A 717 0.93 -16.13 3.76
C THR A 717 -0.36 -15.46 3.30
N LEU A 718 -0.74 -15.74 2.07
CA LEU A 718 -2.07 -15.43 1.51
C LEU A 718 -2.78 -16.76 1.28
N ILE A 719 -3.93 -16.94 1.94
CA ILE A 719 -4.81 -18.08 1.74
C ILE A 719 -6.02 -17.60 0.96
N LEU A 720 -6.29 -18.24 -0.16
CA LEU A 720 -7.44 -18.02 -1.02
C LEU A 720 -8.34 -19.25 -0.98
N LYS A 721 -9.65 -19.02 -0.93
CA LYS A 721 -10.66 -20.08 -1.06
C LYS A 721 -11.24 -20.03 -2.47
N HIS A 722 -11.17 -21.15 -3.19
CA HIS A 722 -11.72 -21.24 -4.54
C HIS A 722 -13.26 -21.19 -4.52
N ASN A 723 -13.85 -20.43 -5.43
CA ASN A 723 -15.30 -20.33 -5.56
C ASN A 723 -15.83 -21.40 -6.50
N LEU A 724 -16.11 -22.58 -5.95
CA LEU A 724 -16.73 -23.69 -6.68
C LEU A 724 -18.21 -23.40 -6.97
N THR A 725 -18.62 -23.61 -8.21
CA THR A 725 -20.04 -23.64 -8.61
C THR A 725 -20.76 -24.84 -7.99
N GLU A 726 -22.10 -24.82 -7.96
CA GLU A 726 -22.88 -25.96 -7.41
C GLU A 726 -22.54 -27.30 -8.10
N GLN A 727 -22.30 -27.28 -9.42
CA GLN A 727 -21.89 -28.48 -10.17
C GLN A 727 -20.48 -28.94 -9.80
N GLU A 728 -19.56 -28.00 -9.56
CA GLU A 728 -18.18 -28.33 -9.18
C GLU A 728 -18.11 -28.84 -7.73
N LYS A 729 -18.97 -28.39 -6.81
CA LYS A 729 -19.00 -28.89 -5.42
C LYS A 729 -19.17 -30.42 -5.36
N ASP A 730 -19.87 -31.02 -6.32
CA ASP A 730 -20.02 -32.47 -6.41
C ASP A 730 -18.73 -33.21 -6.76
N LEU A 731 -17.74 -32.51 -7.33
CA LEU A 731 -16.41 -33.02 -7.64
C LEU A 731 -15.42 -32.88 -6.48
N PHE A 732 -15.80 -32.26 -5.35
CA PHE A 732 -14.89 -32.02 -4.22
C PHE A 732 -15.48 -32.55 -2.89
N LYS A 733 -14.66 -33.21 -2.06
CA LYS A 733 -15.04 -33.66 -0.70
C LYS A 733 -14.94 -32.54 0.34
N GLY A 734 -14.24 -31.46 0.01
CA GLY A 734 -14.02 -30.31 0.88
C GLY A 734 -13.73 -29.05 0.09
N GLU A 735 -13.27 -28.02 0.78
CA GLU A 735 -12.94 -26.73 0.18
C GLU A 735 -11.56 -26.75 -0.48
N LEU A 736 -11.46 -26.24 -1.70
CA LEU A 736 -10.18 -26.03 -2.39
C LEU A 736 -9.57 -24.71 -1.94
N PHE A 737 -8.35 -24.77 -1.44
CA PHE A 737 -7.55 -23.63 -1.01
C PHE A 737 -6.30 -23.49 -1.88
N HIS A 738 -5.99 -22.24 -2.24
CA HIS A 738 -4.69 -21.87 -2.78
C HIS A 738 -3.92 -21.08 -1.71
N VAL A 739 -2.69 -21.48 -1.44
CA VAL A 739 -1.82 -20.88 -0.45
C VAL A 739 -0.57 -20.35 -1.15
N ILE A 740 -0.37 -19.03 -1.05
CA ILE A 740 0.81 -18.32 -1.53
C ILE A 740 1.66 -18.00 -0.30
N ASN A 741 2.83 -18.62 -0.20
CA ASN A 741 3.79 -18.38 0.87
C ASN A 741 4.91 -17.46 0.40
N PHE A 742 5.24 -16.48 1.22
CA PHE A 742 6.19 -15.43 0.91
C PHE A 742 7.45 -15.59 1.78
N LYS A 743 8.62 -15.51 1.15
CA LYS A 743 9.91 -15.55 1.83
C LYS A 743 10.74 -14.37 1.36
N PHE A 744 10.92 -13.39 2.24
CA PHE A 744 11.77 -12.23 1.99
C PHE A 744 13.19 -12.49 2.48
N TRP A 745 14.19 -12.15 1.68
CA TRP A 745 15.60 -12.07 2.12
C TRP A 745 16.28 -10.89 1.42
N HIS A 746 16.70 -9.90 2.20
CA HIS A 746 17.34 -8.68 1.68
C HIS A 746 16.43 -8.01 0.63
N ASN A 747 16.94 -7.76 -0.58
CA ASN A 747 16.22 -7.14 -1.69
C ASN A 747 15.55 -8.16 -2.62
N ASN A 748 15.38 -9.41 -2.17
CA ASN A 748 14.80 -10.49 -2.96
C ASN A 748 13.63 -11.12 -2.22
N VAL A 749 12.72 -11.69 -3.00
CA VAL A 749 11.56 -12.42 -2.47
C VAL A 749 11.28 -13.66 -3.31
N ARG A 750 10.85 -14.72 -2.63
CA ARG A 750 10.33 -15.94 -3.25
C ARG A 750 8.90 -16.15 -2.82
N PHE A 751 8.08 -16.46 -3.80
CA PHE A 751 6.69 -16.85 -3.61
C PHE A 751 6.55 -18.32 -3.97
N GLU A 752 5.90 -19.10 -3.12
CA GLU A 752 5.59 -20.51 -3.36
C GLU A 752 4.08 -20.67 -3.45
N LEU A 753 3.59 -21.09 -4.61
CA LEU A 753 2.18 -21.36 -4.84
C LEU A 753 1.91 -22.84 -4.57
N SER A 754 0.90 -23.08 -3.75
CA SER A 754 0.48 -24.42 -3.35
C SER A 754 -1.02 -24.53 -3.22
N ASP A 755 -1.55 -25.74 -3.32
CA ASP A 755 -2.95 -26.04 -3.09
C ASP A 755 -3.15 -27.39 -2.42
N ASN A 756 -4.34 -27.61 -1.90
CA ASN A 756 -4.76 -28.88 -1.29
C ASN A 756 -5.53 -29.78 -2.27
N PHE A 757 -5.42 -29.56 -3.59
CA PHE A 757 -6.26 -30.20 -4.61
C PHE A 757 -6.28 -31.73 -4.47
N LYS A 758 -5.11 -32.34 -4.25
CA LYS A 758 -4.93 -33.78 -4.06
C LYS A 758 -5.80 -34.37 -2.94
N GLU A 759 -6.02 -33.60 -1.88
CA GLU A 759 -6.74 -34.06 -0.69
C GLU A 759 -8.26 -33.89 -0.82
N VAL A 760 -8.70 -32.88 -1.59
CA VAL A 760 -10.11 -32.50 -1.65
C VAL A 760 -10.82 -32.87 -2.94
N TYR A 761 -10.11 -33.08 -4.04
CA TYR A 761 -10.74 -33.48 -5.30
C TYR A 761 -11.24 -34.93 -5.16
N ARG A 762 -12.53 -35.15 -5.44
CA ARG A 762 -13.12 -36.49 -5.57
C ARG A 762 -12.63 -37.06 -6.88
N GLU A 763 -11.39 -37.50 -6.92
CA GLU A 763 -11.09 -38.61 -7.81
C GLU A 763 -12.13 -39.68 -7.51
N TRP A 764 -12.86 -40.11 -8.54
CA TRP A 764 -13.42 -41.45 -8.54
C TRP A 764 -12.28 -42.39 -8.13
N MET A 765 -12.24 -42.74 -6.83
CA MET A 765 -11.46 -43.85 -6.31
C MET A 765 -12.09 -45.12 -6.90
N LYS A 766 -11.77 -45.38 -8.15
CA LYS A 766 -11.79 -46.68 -8.81
C LYS A 766 -10.63 -46.76 -9.78
#